data_AF-A0A6V8EV99-F1
#
_entry.id   AF-A0A6V8EV99-F1
#
_cell.length_a   1.000
_cell.length_b   1.000
_cell.length_c   1.000
_cell.angle_alpha   90.00
_cell.angle_beta   90.00
_cell.angle_gamma   90.00
#
_symmetry.space_group_name_H-M   'P 1'
#
loop_
_entity.id
_entity.type
_entity.pdbx_description
1 polymer ?
#
loop_
_entity_poly.entity_id
_entity_poly.type
_entity_poly.pdbx_seq_one_letter_code
_entity_poly.pdbx_strand_id
1 'polypeptide(L)'
;DNIRQQLLDAGEDPSEHLLTVALDGENWMFMSEFQHQDNARPFMAEWYSRLATHPTIVTTTPSEFLETEPTLPEIQTIGTGSWIDGTLRTWAGEEEESLAWQRLVEARQRLVAFEADNPNDPGLEAAWESLYIAEGSDWFWWYGLDQDSGYDENWDVLFKVHLSNIYRAVNLDLPPYLQDLWTNPAVPSPAASSIIEPMVDGVALPGEWDGAARYDAPVEGAPFNIEEFYVGYDASNVFVRVDATTITELENLSLDGKSPDLALYFMQPNAVNFNEAETNFRTYYGNQILSFPSKYMVAFDFETLRDDGRAKWNLFTAKGKTGDQEQWVLSGSSGLGGCAVQDVYEFVIPWSEIGLAPRYSTRIKVVAALADSLAYGDGEDKEMAPPAPAEMVLPDLEEWVTLLELDDAVGDETGDGDYIYPLASDFATPNNGGLWDARKLTIRQSAWNAQFILEMDEMTDIWGLSNGFSHQIVQIYVDQGDTSYGSTEMLDGANARIDDAWAWEVAISGTGEPGAVFAVQSETGSTSSRGIDVSGDIDAKTITFTVSKDVIGDDIPNYRYIIVIGSQDGFGTGKWRDVDASPSTWTLGGGSNPAADDGIDYDPNIIDMILEGDGQEQMLASYDVDGHVYATLTGFEMPEIPQQIFGASVETVTSSSAVLTWSTTVSAATSIQYALADQQPVDATTNVLGTAEGTEHAVTLTELGVGTSYWVFVRAEGTEDVILYFNTSSVVDETAPELLNLDAEVLDDGRIRVTWYTSESATETVSIAGTTIHEDEFATKKNHEFITEAYANGVYELVVESADASGNLNQSSISVTIEVDGDNTNPNPTNPNDTTDGDDGEQTSSSVSSGVVQIGILITVLVLLIAFIRVRNGEDGDDKWV
;
A
#
# COMPACT_ATOMS: atom_id res chain seq x y z
N ASP A 1 -16.08 -28.61 39.60
CA ASP A 1 -15.54 -29.11 40.88
C ASP A 1 -14.04 -28.89 41.09
N ASN A 2 -13.23 -28.55 40.08
CA ASN A 2 -11.78 -28.40 40.26
C ASN A 2 -11.39 -27.25 41.21
N ILE A 3 -11.99 -26.06 41.06
CA ILE A 3 -11.75 -24.89 41.93
C ILE A 3 -12.03 -25.19 43.41
N ARG A 4 -13.14 -25.89 43.70
CA ARG A 4 -13.47 -26.29 45.07
C ARG A 4 -12.41 -27.22 45.65
N GLN A 5 -11.89 -28.15 44.85
CA GLN A 5 -10.83 -29.06 45.29
C GLN A 5 -9.52 -28.30 45.52
N GLN A 6 -9.17 -27.34 44.65
CA GLN A 6 -8.00 -26.47 44.81
C GLN A 6 -8.06 -25.66 46.12
N LEU A 7 -9.21 -25.06 46.46
CA LEU A 7 -9.41 -24.35 47.72
C LEU A 7 -9.24 -25.28 48.94
N LEU A 8 -9.81 -26.49 48.87
CA LEU A 8 -9.65 -27.49 49.93
C LEU A 8 -8.20 -27.97 50.08
N ASP A 9 -7.48 -28.11 48.97
CA ASP A 9 -6.07 -28.52 48.94
C ASP A 9 -5.15 -27.40 49.48
N ALA A 10 -5.53 -26.13 49.27
CA ALA A 10 -4.89 -24.96 49.88
C ALA A 10 -5.23 -24.77 51.37
N GLY A 11 -6.18 -25.54 51.92
CA GLY A 11 -6.63 -25.45 53.31
C GLY A 11 -7.61 -24.32 53.58
N GLU A 12 -8.23 -23.78 52.53
CA GLU A 12 -9.23 -22.72 52.58
C GLU A 12 -10.65 -23.30 52.70
N ASP A 13 -11.59 -22.54 53.27
CA ASP A 13 -13.00 -22.94 53.33
C ASP A 13 -13.74 -22.38 52.11
N PRO A 14 -14.19 -23.22 51.15
CA PRO A 14 -14.84 -22.74 49.94
C PRO A 14 -16.08 -21.87 50.17
N SER A 15 -16.68 -21.91 51.37
CA SER A 15 -17.82 -21.06 51.72
C SER A 15 -17.46 -19.60 52.02
N GLU A 16 -16.18 -19.28 52.19
CA GLU A 16 -15.68 -17.90 52.41
C GLU A 16 -15.32 -17.19 51.09
N HIS A 17 -15.44 -17.86 49.94
CA HIS A 17 -15.05 -17.33 48.63
C HIS A 17 -16.25 -17.07 47.73
N LEU A 18 -16.13 -16.04 46.88
CA LEU A 18 -17.08 -15.73 45.82
C LEU A 18 -16.48 -16.15 44.47
N LEU A 19 -17.19 -17.03 43.75
CA LEU A 19 -16.88 -17.30 42.34
C LEU A 19 -17.66 -16.32 41.48
N THR A 20 -16.96 -15.34 40.91
CA THR A 20 -17.56 -14.36 40.00
C THR A 20 -17.43 -14.85 38.58
N VAL A 21 -18.56 -14.97 37.88
CA VAL A 21 -18.60 -15.15 36.42
C VAL A 21 -19.14 -13.84 35.86
N ALA A 22 -18.25 -12.99 35.35
CA ALA A 22 -18.59 -11.71 34.74
C ALA A 22 -18.48 -11.86 33.22
N LEU A 23 -19.57 -11.55 32.52
CA LEU A 23 -19.72 -11.69 31.08
C LEU A 23 -20.66 -10.58 30.61
N ASP A 24 -20.45 -10.08 29.39
CA ASP A 24 -21.42 -9.19 28.77
C ASP A 24 -22.71 -9.96 28.46
N GLY A 25 -23.83 -9.27 28.57
CA GLY A 25 -25.16 -9.89 28.46
C GLY A 25 -25.40 -10.51 27.09
N GLU A 26 -24.75 -9.94 26.08
CA GLU A 26 -24.85 -10.27 24.68
C GLU A 26 -23.95 -11.44 24.27
N ASN A 27 -22.90 -11.80 25.04
CA ASN A 27 -21.91 -12.83 24.65
C ASN A 27 -22.55 -14.16 24.24
N TRP A 28 -23.57 -14.59 24.96
CA TRP A 28 -24.31 -15.82 24.66
C TRP A 28 -25.01 -15.78 23.29
N MET A 29 -25.25 -14.59 22.75
CA MET A 29 -25.95 -14.35 21.48
C MET A 29 -25.04 -14.41 20.25
N PHE A 30 -23.71 -14.38 20.37
CA PHE A 30 -22.82 -14.45 19.21
C PHE A 30 -21.67 -15.46 19.36
N MET A 31 -21.25 -15.81 20.57
CA MET A 31 -20.15 -16.76 20.81
C MET A 31 -20.56 -18.25 20.76
N SER A 32 -21.81 -18.58 20.39
CA SER A 32 -22.28 -19.96 20.43
C SER A 32 -23.34 -20.30 19.39
N GLU A 33 -23.42 -21.58 19.00
CA GLU A 33 -24.53 -22.10 18.18
C GLU A 33 -25.92 -21.88 18.81
N PHE A 34 -25.98 -21.59 20.11
CA PHE A 34 -27.24 -21.33 20.83
C PHE A 34 -27.93 -20.04 20.37
N GLN A 35 -27.23 -19.15 19.67
CA GLN A 35 -27.84 -17.95 19.08
C GLN A 35 -29.00 -18.30 18.14
N HIS A 36 -28.88 -19.41 17.40
CA HIS A 36 -29.91 -19.89 16.48
C HIS A 36 -31.12 -20.52 17.22
N GLN A 37 -31.05 -20.64 18.54
CA GLN A 37 -32.07 -21.22 19.42
C GLN A 37 -32.53 -20.18 20.44
N ASP A 38 -33.25 -19.17 19.96
CA ASP A 38 -33.90 -18.15 20.79
C ASP A 38 -32.90 -17.29 21.60
N ASN A 39 -31.80 -16.86 20.98
CA ASN A 39 -30.73 -16.04 21.56
C ASN A 39 -30.18 -16.64 22.88
N ALA A 40 -29.86 -17.93 22.86
CA ALA A 40 -29.34 -18.68 24.01
C ALA A 40 -30.23 -18.73 25.28
N ARG A 41 -31.47 -18.22 25.24
CA ARG A 41 -32.38 -18.29 26.39
C ARG A 41 -32.58 -19.72 26.93
N PRO A 42 -32.72 -20.77 26.10
CA PRO A 42 -32.84 -22.14 26.60
C PRO A 42 -31.58 -22.62 27.34
N PHE A 43 -30.40 -22.25 26.84
CA PHE A 43 -29.12 -22.55 27.48
C PHE A 43 -29.05 -21.87 28.86
N MET A 44 -29.32 -20.56 28.91
CA MET A 44 -29.27 -19.80 30.16
C MET A 44 -30.26 -20.34 31.19
N ALA A 45 -31.46 -20.70 30.77
CA ALA A 45 -32.46 -21.31 31.64
C ALA A 45 -31.98 -22.64 32.24
N GLU A 46 -31.36 -23.50 31.43
CA GLU A 46 -30.82 -24.79 31.91
C GLU A 46 -29.60 -24.59 32.81
N TRP A 47 -28.68 -23.69 32.45
CA TRP A 47 -27.49 -23.38 33.21
C TRP A 47 -27.84 -22.86 34.61
N TYR A 48 -28.70 -21.83 34.70
CA TYR A 48 -29.18 -21.32 35.99
C TYR A 48 -29.99 -22.34 36.78
N SER A 49 -30.81 -23.18 36.12
CA SER A 49 -31.57 -24.25 36.79
C SER A 49 -30.65 -25.28 37.46
N ARG A 50 -29.56 -25.65 36.78
CA ARG A 50 -28.55 -26.56 37.34
C ARG A 50 -27.76 -25.92 38.46
N LEU A 51 -27.35 -24.66 38.32
CA LEU A 51 -26.66 -23.93 39.38
C LEU A 51 -27.53 -23.78 40.64
N ALA A 52 -28.81 -23.42 40.47
CA ALA A 52 -29.76 -23.27 41.57
C ALA A 52 -30.04 -24.59 42.32
N THR A 53 -29.82 -25.74 41.67
CA THR A 53 -30.01 -27.08 42.27
C THR A 53 -28.70 -27.78 42.60
N HIS A 54 -27.56 -27.12 42.37
CA HIS A 54 -26.24 -27.73 42.58
C HIS A 54 -25.98 -27.94 44.08
N PRO A 55 -25.47 -29.10 44.52
CA PRO A 55 -25.35 -29.42 45.95
C PRO A 55 -24.24 -28.64 46.68
N THR A 56 -23.33 -28.00 45.93
CA THR A 56 -22.10 -27.37 46.48
C THR A 56 -21.91 -25.92 46.04
N ILE A 57 -22.78 -25.38 45.17
CA ILE A 57 -22.70 -24.00 44.70
C ILE A 57 -23.91 -23.25 45.25
N VAL A 58 -23.68 -22.11 45.88
CA VAL A 58 -24.74 -21.22 46.33
C VAL A 58 -24.76 -20.01 45.40
N THR A 59 -25.78 -19.91 44.54
CA THR A 59 -26.00 -18.72 43.72
C THR A 59 -26.46 -17.57 44.62
N THR A 60 -25.77 -16.43 44.55
CA THR A 60 -26.07 -15.24 45.35
C THR A 60 -25.79 -13.97 44.55
N THR A 61 -26.46 -12.88 44.88
CA THR A 61 -26.10 -11.55 44.37
C THR A 61 -24.95 -10.94 45.19
N PRO A 62 -24.16 -10.00 44.65
CA PRO A 62 -23.15 -9.29 45.42
C PRO A 62 -23.71 -8.65 46.70
N SER A 63 -24.92 -8.10 46.66
CA SER A 63 -25.58 -7.50 47.83
C SER A 63 -25.88 -8.54 48.92
N GLU A 64 -26.44 -9.69 48.57
CA GLU A 64 -26.73 -10.77 49.53
C GLU A 64 -25.45 -11.38 50.13
N PHE A 65 -24.39 -11.53 49.33
CA PHE A 65 -23.09 -11.98 49.84
C PHE A 65 -22.51 -10.99 50.85
N LEU A 66 -22.53 -9.69 50.55
CA LEU A 66 -22.02 -8.64 51.45
C LEU A 66 -22.85 -8.51 52.74
N GLU A 67 -24.15 -8.84 52.71
CA GLU A 67 -25.01 -8.91 53.91
C GLU A 67 -24.58 -10.00 54.91
N THR A 68 -23.77 -10.98 54.49
CA THR A 68 -23.20 -11.99 55.41
C THR A 68 -22.05 -11.46 56.27
N GLU A 69 -21.65 -10.20 56.05
CA GLU A 69 -20.51 -9.53 56.68
C GLU A 69 -19.21 -10.35 56.56
N PRO A 70 -18.81 -10.80 55.35
CA PRO A 70 -17.60 -11.59 55.18
C PRO A 70 -16.36 -10.75 55.52
N THR A 71 -15.31 -11.40 56.01
CA THR A 71 -14.02 -10.75 56.20
C THR A 71 -13.29 -10.73 54.86
N LEU A 72 -13.35 -9.60 54.15
CA LEU A 72 -12.69 -9.44 52.85
C LEU A 72 -11.33 -8.74 53.00
N PRO A 73 -10.31 -9.13 52.21
CA PRO A 73 -9.06 -8.41 52.15
C PRO A 73 -9.27 -6.99 51.61
N GLU A 74 -8.61 -6.00 52.20
CA GLU A 74 -8.64 -4.62 51.72
C GLU A 74 -7.61 -4.45 50.60
N ILE A 75 -8.07 -4.05 49.42
CA ILE A 75 -7.20 -3.72 48.29
C ILE A 75 -6.50 -2.40 48.58
N GLN A 76 -5.18 -2.44 48.81
CA GLN A 76 -4.38 -1.26 49.15
C GLN A 76 -4.05 -0.39 47.93
N THR A 77 -4.10 -0.97 46.74
CA THR A 77 -3.78 -0.30 45.47
C THR A 77 -4.61 -0.94 44.37
N ILE A 78 -5.32 -0.14 43.59
CA ILE A 78 -6.01 -0.58 42.38
C ILE A 78 -5.14 -0.12 41.22
N GLY A 79 -4.63 -1.08 40.44
CA GLY A 79 -3.88 -0.79 39.22
C GLY A 79 -4.76 -0.10 38.19
N THR A 80 -4.17 0.78 37.38
CA THR A 80 -4.86 1.32 36.20
C THR A 80 -4.81 0.26 35.11
N GLY A 81 -5.97 -0.10 34.59
CA GLY A 81 -6.10 -1.11 33.55
C GLY A 81 -7.57 -1.46 33.31
N SER A 82 -7.81 -2.35 32.36
CA SER A 82 -9.11 -2.95 32.10
C SER A 82 -9.05 -4.47 32.30
N TRP A 83 -10.19 -5.14 32.13
CA TRP A 83 -10.25 -6.60 32.08
C TRP A 83 -9.66 -7.20 30.79
N ILE A 84 -9.32 -6.37 29.79
CA ILE A 84 -8.64 -6.74 28.55
C ILE A 84 -7.17 -6.38 28.72
N ASP A 85 -6.32 -7.39 28.65
CA ASP A 85 -4.86 -7.32 28.75
C ASP A 85 -4.30 -6.62 30.01
N GLY A 86 -5.15 -6.26 30.97
CA GLY A 86 -4.75 -5.42 32.11
C GLY A 86 -4.37 -3.98 31.73
N THR A 87 -4.67 -3.52 30.52
CA THR A 87 -4.27 -2.19 30.01
C THR A 87 -5.49 -1.35 29.58
N LEU A 88 -5.24 -0.11 29.13
CA LEU A 88 -6.25 0.76 28.50
C LEU A 88 -6.04 0.88 26.98
N ARG A 89 -5.21 0.00 26.38
CA ARG A 89 -4.79 0.11 24.98
C ARG A 89 -5.97 0.10 24.02
N THR A 90 -7.01 -0.68 24.30
CA THR A 90 -8.23 -0.80 23.48
C THR A 90 -9.12 0.44 23.42
N TRP A 91 -8.78 1.51 24.15
CA TRP A 91 -9.51 2.77 24.03
C TRP A 91 -8.59 3.99 23.92
N ALA A 92 -7.28 3.81 24.00
CA ALA A 92 -6.30 4.89 24.12
C ALA A 92 -4.85 4.43 23.82
N GLY A 93 -4.71 3.36 23.05
CA GLY A 93 -3.45 2.77 22.60
C GLY A 93 -2.96 3.33 21.27
N GLU A 94 -3.87 3.81 20.43
CA GLU A 94 -3.60 4.21 19.05
C GLU A 94 -3.87 5.71 18.81
N GLU A 95 -3.38 6.22 17.68
CA GLU A 95 -3.43 7.65 17.37
C GLU A 95 -4.86 8.13 17.06
N GLU A 96 -5.64 7.29 16.40
CA GLU A 96 -7.04 7.53 16.05
C GLU A 96 -7.91 7.67 17.31
N GLU A 97 -7.75 6.77 18.28
CA GLU A 97 -8.44 6.84 19.58
C GLU A 97 -8.03 8.10 20.35
N SER A 98 -6.72 8.37 20.38
CA SER A 98 -6.16 9.56 21.01
C SER A 98 -6.72 10.85 20.39
N LEU A 99 -6.88 10.87 19.07
CA LEU A 99 -7.48 11.99 18.34
C LEU A 99 -8.96 12.14 18.67
N ALA A 100 -9.72 11.05 18.76
CA ALA A 100 -11.11 11.08 19.20
C ALA A 100 -11.24 11.66 20.62
N TRP A 101 -10.36 11.26 21.54
CA TRP A 101 -10.34 11.78 22.91
C TRP A 101 -10.04 13.28 22.93
N GLN A 102 -9.08 13.74 22.14
CA GLN A 102 -8.77 15.17 22.01
C GLN A 102 -10.00 15.95 21.51
N ARG A 103 -10.72 15.44 20.52
CA ARG A 103 -11.95 16.05 19.97
C ARG A 103 -13.08 16.12 21.00
N LEU A 104 -13.27 15.07 21.80
CA LEU A 104 -14.24 15.06 22.90
C LEU A 104 -13.87 16.07 23.99
N VAL A 105 -12.59 16.11 24.39
CA VAL A 105 -12.08 17.06 25.39
C VAL A 105 -12.25 18.50 24.90
N GLU A 106 -11.95 18.79 23.63
CA GLU A 106 -12.17 20.12 23.03
C GLU A 106 -13.65 20.52 23.13
N ALA A 107 -14.58 19.65 22.72
CA ALA A 107 -16.02 19.92 22.78
C ALA A 107 -16.50 20.18 24.23
N ARG A 108 -16.05 19.36 25.18
CA ARG A 108 -16.36 19.53 26.61
C ARG A 108 -15.85 20.86 27.16
N GLN A 109 -14.61 21.23 26.86
CA GLN A 109 -14.03 22.49 27.31
C GLN A 109 -14.80 23.69 26.75
N ARG A 110 -15.21 23.64 25.47
CA ARG A 110 -16.05 24.67 24.84
C ARG A 110 -17.42 24.80 25.51
N LEU A 111 -18.08 23.67 25.80
CA LEU A 111 -19.37 23.65 26.48
C LEU A 111 -19.28 24.24 27.90
N VAL A 112 -18.28 23.81 28.68
CA VAL A 112 -18.07 24.29 30.06
C VAL A 112 -17.78 25.79 30.08
N ALA A 113 -16.95 26.29 29.15
CA ALA A 113 -16.68 27.72 29.03
C ALA A 113 -17.94 28.51 28.66
N PHE A 114 -18.75 28.01 27.71
CA PHE A 114 -20.00 28.64 27.32
C PHE A 114 -21.01 28.68 28.47
N GLU A 115 -21.19 27.59 29.22
CA GLU A 115 -22.10 27.51 30.36
C GLU A 115 -21.72 28.49 31.47
N ALA A 116 -20.41 28.67 31.72
CA ALA A 116 -19.92 29.61 32.73
C ALA A 116 -20.39 31.05 32.44
N ASP A 117 -20.45 31.44 31.17
CA ASP A 117 -20.92 32.75 30.73
C ASP A 117 -22.46 32.79 30.53
N ASN A 118 -23.09 31.65 30.23
CA ASN A 118 -24.51 31.54 29.85
C ASN A 118 -25.27 30.44 30.62
N PRO A 119 -25.33 30.48 31.96
CA PRO A 119 -25.80 29.34 32.79
C PRO A 119 -27.30 29.03 32.70
N ASN A 120 -28.07 29.81 31.94
CA ASN A 120 -29.52 29.60 31.75
C ASN A 120 -29.88 29.45 30.27
N ASP A 121 -28.91 29.19 29.40
CA ASP A 121 -29.19 28.96 27.98
C ASP A 121 -30.04 27.68 27.82
N PRO A 122 -31.16 27.73 27.06
CA PRO A 122 -32.06 26.60 26.92
C PRO A 122 -31.44 25.40 26.18
N GLY A 123 -30.31 25.58 25.49
CA GLY A 123 -29.59 24.52 24.78
C GLY A 123 -28.71 23.65 25.67
N LEU A 124 -28.41 24.08 26.91
CA LEU A 124 -27.45 23.38 27.78
C LEU A 124 -27.84 21.93 28.09
N GLU A 125 -29.13 21.65 28.32
CA GLU A 125 -29.59 20.28 28.62
C GLU A 125 -29.30 19.32 27.46
N ALA A 126 -29.62 19.73 26.24
CA ALA A 126 -29.36 18.94 25.03
C ALA A 126 -27.86 18.82 24.71
N ALA A 127 -27.08 19.87 24.99
CA ALA A 127 -25.63 19.85 24.82
C ALA A 127 -24.96 18.89 25.80
N TRP A 128 -25.35 18.90 27.07
CA TRP A 128 -24.85 17.97 28.08
C TRP A 128 -25.29 16.52 27.81
N GLU A 129 -26.54 16.30 27.38
CA GLU A 129 -27.00 14.97 26.94
C GLU A 129 -26.15 14.44 25.78
N SER A 130 -25.89 15.27 24.77
CA SER A 130 -25.04 14.89 23.63
C SER A 130 -23.59 14.60 24.06
N LEU A 131 -23.05 15.37 25.01
CA LEU A 131 -21.73 15.10 25.59
C LEU A 131 -21.69 13.76 26.32
N TYR A 132 -22.68 13.44 27.15
CA TYR A 132 -22.71 12.15 27.86
C TYR A 132 -22.83 10.96 26.92
N ILE A 133 -23.54 11.12 25.79
CA ILE A 133 -23.56 10.08 24.76
C ILE A 133 -22.18 9.96 24.10
N ALA A 134 -21.53 11.07 23.77
CA ALA A 134 -20.18 11.09 23.19
C ALA A 134 -19.07 10.59 24.15
N GLU A 135 -19.33 10.56 25.46
CA GLU A 135 -18.44 9.97 26.48
C GLU A 135 -18.55 8.43 26.55
N GLY A 136 -19.40 7.78 25.73
CA GLY A 136 -19.49 6.32 25.63
C GLY A 136 -18.18 5.68 25.15
N SER A 137 -17.75 4.58 25.79
CA SER A 137 -16.49 3.92 25.44
C SER A 137 -16.53 3.21 24.09
N ASP A 138 -17.73 2.83 23.60
CA ASP A 138 -17.93 2.17 22.31
C ASP A 138 -17.34 2.99 21.14
N TRP A 139 -17.36 4.32 21.20
CA TRP A 139 -16.79 5.14 20.14
C TRP A 139 -15.29 4.91 19.99
N PHE A 140 -14.58 4.80 21.11
CA PHE A 140 -13.13 4.62 21.15
C PHE A 140 -12.73 3.19 20.86
N TRP A 141 -13.57 2.23 21.26
CA TRP A 141 -13.38 0.81 20.96
C TRP A 141 -13.28 0.53 19.46
N TRP A 142 -14.02 1.25 18.61
CA TRP A 142 -14.02 1.05 17.15
C TRP A 142 -13.02 1.94 16.40
N TYR A 143 -12.23 2.74 17.10
CA TYR A 143 -11.17 3.52 16.46
C TYR A 143 -9.84 2.81 16.63
N GLY A 144 -8.97 2.93 15.62
CA GLY A 144 -7.71 2.21 15.59
C GLY A 144 -7.85 0.91 14.79
N LEU A 145 -6.94 -0.01 15.04
CA LEU A 145 -6.74 -1.21 14.25
C LEU A 145 -7.10 -2.47 15.01
N ASP A 146 -7.09 -2.41 16.34
CA ASP A 146 -7.29 -3.56 17.21
C ASP A 146 -8.73 -4.12 17.18
N GLN A 147 -9.70 -3.33 16.69
CA GLN A 147 -11.10 -3.72 16.53
C GLN A 147 -11.66 -3.26 15.18
N ASP A 148 -12.60 -4.02 14.63
CA ASP A 148 -13.32 -3.68 13.40
C ASP A 148 -14.82 -3.97 13.59
N SER A 149 -15.65 -2.96 13.40
CA SER A 149 -17.11 -3.12 13.48
C SER A 149 -17.72 -3.63 12.17
N GLY A 150 -16.95 -3.68 11.09
CA GLY A 150 -17.37 -3.83 9.70
C GLY A 150 -18.07 -2.60 9.11
N TYR A 151 -18.18 -1.52 9.89
CA TYR A 151 -18.94 -0.30 9.58
C TYR A 151 -18.40 0.93 10.33
N ASP A 152 -17.09 1.01 10.52
CA ASP A 152 -16.42 2.05 11.35
C ASP A 152 -16.73 3.47 10.86
N GLU A 153 -16.97 3.65 9.56
CA GLU A 153 -17.39 4.91 8.98
C GLU A 153 -18.71 5.42 9.59
N ASN A 154 -19.62 4.51 9.94
CA ASN A 154 -20.90 4.86 10.54
C ASN A 154 -20.74 5.20 12.02
N TRP A 155 -19.82 4.52 12.74
CA TRP A 155 -19.49 4.86 14.12
C TRP A 155 -18.84 6.25 14.22
N ASP A 156 -17.90 6.57 13.33
CA ASP A 156 -17.31 7.91 13.23
C ASP A 156 -18.36 8.99 12.97
N VAL A 157 -19.26 8.74 12.02
CA VAL A 157 -20.37 9.66 11.70
C VAL A 157 -21.27 9.88 12.93
N LEU A 158 -21.67 8.82 13.64
CA LEU A 158 -22.53 8.94 14.82
C LEU A 158 -21.84 9.70 15.96
N PHE A 159 -20.58 9.37 16.26
CA PHE A 159 -19.78 10.08 17.25
C PHE A 159 -19.68 11.57 16.93
N LYS A 160 -19.33 11.92 15.69
CA LYS A 160 -19.23 13.31 15.23
C LYS A 160 -20.57 14.03 15.20
N VAL A 161 -21.69 13.34 14.95
CA VAL A 161 -23.02 13.91 15.09
C VAL A 161 -23.28 14.32 16.54
N HIS A 162 -22.94 13.49 17.52
CA HIS A 162 -23.06 13.84 18.93
C HIS A 162 -22.17 15.02 19.31
N LEU A 163 -20.90 15.02 18.87
CA LEU A 163 -20.03 16.19 19.06
C LEU A 163 -20.63 17.45 18.42
N SER A 164 -21.12 17.37 17.19
CA SER A 164 -21.74 18.50 16.49
C SER A 164 -22.98 19.04 17.21
N ASN A 165 -23.77 18.15 17.82
CA ASN A 165 -24.97 18.54 18.57
C ASN A 165 -24.62 19.36 19.81
N ILE A 166 -23.46 19.12 20.44
CA ILE A 166 -22.95 19.96 21.54
C ILE A 166 -22.84 21.40 21.08
N TYR A 167 -22.12 21.66 19.98
CA TYR A 167 -21.92 23.01 19.45
C TYR A 167 -23.23 23.65 18.94
N ARG A 168 -24.01 22.90 18.16
CA ARG A 168 -25.27 23.39 17.56
C ARG A 168 -26.32 23.75 18.62
N ALA A 169 -26.42 22.98 19.70
CA ALA A 169 -27.40 23.21 20.77
C ALA A 169 -27.18 24.57 21.47
N VAL A 170 -25.92 24.99 21.63
CA VAL A 170 -25.55 26.28 22.24
C VAL A 170 -25.13 27.34 21.21
N ASN A 171 -25.37 27.09 19.92
CA ASN A 171 -25.08 28.00 18.81
C ASN A 171 -23.61 28.47 18.77
N LEU A 172 -22.69 27.54 19.01
CA LEU A 172 -21.26 27.72 18.74
C LEU A 172 -20.92 27.26 17.32
N ASP A 173 -19.87 27.85 16.74
CA ASP A 173 -19.35 27.43 15.44
C ASP A 173 -18.72 26.03 15.53
N LEU A 174 -18.91 25.22 14.48
CA LEU A 174 -18.35 23.88 14.39
C LEU A 174 -16.86 23.93 14.04
N PRO A 175 -16.00 23.15 14.74
CA PRO A 175 -14.66 22.84 14.27
C PRO A 175 -14.67 22.22 12.86
N PRO A 176 -13.60 22.38 12.05
CA PRO A 176 -13.51 21.88 10.67
C PRO A 176 -13.92 20.42 10.49
N TYR A 177 -13.41 19.53 11.33
CA TYR A 177 -13.67 18.09 11.28
C TYR A 177 -15.13 17.70 11.60
N LEU A 178 -15.98 18.66 12.03
CA LEU A 178 -17.42 18.49 12.26
C LEU A 178 -18.29 19.24 11.23
N GLN A 179 -17.68 20.02 10.33
CA GLN A 179 -18.43 20.79 9.33
C GLN A 179 -18.92 19.91 8.19
N ASP A 180 -18.19 18.84 7.88
CA ASP A 180 -18.60 17.83 6.92
C ASP A 180 -18.47 16.42 7.52
N LEU A 181 -19.30 15.51 7.01
CA LEU A 181 -19.34 14.10 7.40
C LEU A 181 -18.99 13.26 6.17
N TRP A 182 -18.87 11.94 6.33
CA TRP A 182 -18.65 11.04 5.19
C TRP A 182 -19.76 11.22 4.13
N THR A 183 -19.44 11.84 3.00
CA THR A 183 -20.36 12.06 1.87
C THR A 183 -20.05 11.15 0.69
N ASN A 184 -21.03 10.92 -0.17
CA ASN A 184 -20.81 10.29 -1.46
C ASN A 184 -19.85 11.15 -2.32
N PRO A 185 -18.95 10.51 -3.08
CA PRO A 185 -18.04 11.22 -3.96
C PRO A 185 -18.77 11.82 -5.17
N ALA A 186 -18.11 12.77 -5.84
CA ALA A 186 -18.55 13.29 -7.12
C ALA A 186 -18.59 12.17 -8.17
N VAL A 187 -19.59 12.21 -9.04
CA VAL A 187 -19.74 11.24 -10.13
C VAL A 187 -19.02 11.78 -11.38
N PRO A 188 -18.00 11.08 -11.91
CA PRO A 188 -17.31 11.52 -13.11
C PRO A 188 -18.17 11.34 -14.37
N SER A 189 -17.92 12.17 -15.39
CA SER A 189 -18.56 12.05 -16.70
C SER A 189 -17.65 12.57 -17.82
N PRO A 190 -16.98 11.70 -18.60
CA PRO A 190 -16.96 10.23 -18.48
C PRO A 190 -16.21 9.75 -17.22
N ALA A 191 -16.48 8.50 -16.82
CA ALA A 191 -15.70 7.79 -15.80
C ALA A 191 -14.41 7.24 -16.42
N ALA A 192 -13.40 6.99 -15.59
CA ALA A 192 -12.17 6.35 -16.04
C ALA A 192 -12.46 4.98 -16.67
N SER A 193 -11.78 4.67 -17.78
CA SER A 193 -12.02 3.43 -18.54
C SER A 193 -10.77 2.66 -18.97
N SER A 194 -9.59 3.27 -18.89
CA SER A 194 -8.31 2.68 -19.25
C SER A 194 -7.15 3.45 -18.63
N ILE A 195 -5.95 2.86 -18.68
CA ILE A 195 -4.72 3.62 -18.43
C ILE A 195 -4.52 4.70 -19.50
N ILE A 196 -3.77 5.75 -19.17
CA ILE A 196 -3.42 6.86 -20.08
C ILE A 196 -1.93 7.16 -20.03
N GLU A 197 -1.39 7.76 -21.10
CA GLU A 197 0.02 8.14 -21.23
C GLU A 197 0.16 9.58 -21.77
N PRO A 198 -0.38 10.60 -21.06
CA PRO A 198 -0.36 11.97 -21.57
C PRO A 198 1.07 12.54 -21.61
N MET A 199 1.31 13.48 -22.51
CA MET A 199 2.50 14.31 -22.54
C MET A 199 2.28 15.51 -21.62
N VAL A 200 3.07 15.63 -20.55
CA VAL A 200 2.93 16.74 -19.59
C VAL A 200 3.65 17.98 -20.13
N ASP A 201 3.00 18.67 -21.06
CA ASP A 201 3.52 19.87 -21.73
C ASP A 201 2.60 21.10 -21.58
N GLY A 202 1.43 20.93 -20.96
CA GLY A 202 0.45 21.99 -20.74
C GLY A 202 -0.53 22.17 -21.90
N VAL A 203 -0.55 21.25 -22.88
CA VAL A 203 -1.41 21.28 -24.07
C VAL A 203 -2.19 19.98 -24.19
N ALA A 204 -3.51 20.04 -23.97
CA ALA A 204 -4.36 18.89 -24.14
C ALA A 204 -4.65 18.54 -25.61
N LEU A 205 -3.92 17.56 -26.15
CA LEU A 205 -4.10 17.08 -27.51
C LEU A 205 -5.35 16.18 -27.67
N PRO A 206 -5.94 16.10 -28.87
CA PRO A 206 -7.05 15.19 -29.13
C PRO A 206 -6.67 13.72 -28.85
N GLY A 207 -7.46 13.05 -28.00
CA GLY A 207 -7.29 11.63 -27.69
C GLY A 207 -6.18 11.32 -26.67
N GLU A 208 -5.48 12.34 -26.16
CA GLU A 208 -4.42 12.19 -25.16
C GLU A 208 -4.95 11.79 -23.78
N TRP A 209 -6.05 12.44 -23.37
CA TRP A 209 -6.72 12.19 -22.09
C TRP A 209 -7.88 11.18 -22.21
N ASP A 210 -7.99 10.46 -23.33
CA ASP A 210 -9.00 9.41 -23.54
C ASP A 210 -8.76 8.24 -22.58
N GLY A 211 -9.69 8.03 -21.66
CA GLY A 211 -9.58 7.01 -20.61
C GLY A 211 -9.57 7.58 -19.20
N ALA A 212 -9.30 8.88 -19.04
CA ALA A 212 -9.36 9.59 -17.77
C ALA A 212 -10.80 9.81 -17.29
N ALA A 213 -11.00 9.85 -15.97
CA ALA A 213 -12.21 10.36 -15.36
C ALA A 213 -12.26 11.89 -15.48
N ARG A 214 -13.43 12.45 -15.78
CA ARG A 214 -13.62 13.91 -15.89
C ARG A 214 -14.66 14.41 -14.90
N TYR A 215 -14.37 15.55 -14.29
CA TYR A 215 -15.23 16.21 -13.32
C TYR A 215 -15.44 17.68 -13.69
N ASP A 216 -16.70 18.12 -13.71
CA ASP A 216 -17.04 19.52 -13.96
C ASP A 216 -16.77 20.38 -12.71
N ALA A 217 -16.39 21.64 -12.92
CA ALA A 217 -16.25 22.65 -11.88
C ALA A 217 -17.37 23.73 -12.05
N PRO A 218 -18.52 23.57 -11.39
CA PRO A 218 -19.72 24.37 -11.69
C PRO A 218 -19.75 25.75 -11.03
N VAL A 219 -18.73 26.11 -10.25
CA VAL A 219 -18.68 27.36 -9.47
C VAL A 219 -17.75 28.33 -10.17
N GLU A 220 -18.12 29.59 -10.37
CA GLU A 220 -17.19 30.54 -11.00
C GLU A 220 -16.18 31.12 -9.98
N GLY A 221 -14.88 30.94 -10.25
CA GLY A 221 -13.76 31.34 -9.41
C GLY A 221 -12.98 32.59 -9.85
N ALA A 222 -13.61 33.67 -10.33
CA ALA A 222 -12.87 34.82 -10.85
C ALA A 222 -11.90 35.47 -9.81
N PRO A 223 -10.66 35.83 -10.19
CA PRO A 223 -10.07 35.79 -11.54
C PRO A 223 -9.41 34.47 -11.93
N PHE A 224 -9.37 33.45 -11.08
CA PHE A 224 -8.72 32.16 -11.33
C PHE A 224 -9.74 31.02 -11.29
N ASN A 225 -10.43 30.85 -12.41
CA ASN A 225 -11.54 29.92 -12.57
C ASN A 225 -11.04 28.53 -12.99
N ILE A 226 -11.68 27.47 -12.49
CA ILE A 226 -11.55 26.09 -12.94
C ILE A 226 -12.81 25.78 -13.78
N GLU A 227 -12.64 25.17 -14.95
CA GLU A 227 -13.74 24.76 -15.83
C GLU A 227 -14.07 23.27 -15.63
N GLU A 228 -13.05 22.43 -15.72
CA GLU A 228 -13.12 20.99 -15.47
C GLU A 228 -11.74 20.47 -15.07
N PHE A 229 -11.70 19.28 -14.48
CA PHE A 229 -10.44 18.58 -14.28
C PHE A 229 -10.59 17.09 -14.56
N TYR A 230 -9.47 16.49 -14.94
CA TYR A 230 -9.35 15.11 -15.35
C TYR A 230 -8.38 14.39 -14.42
N VAL A 231 -8.69 13.12 -14.13
CA VAL A 231 -7.84 12.22 -13.36
C VAL A 231 -7.67 10.93 -14.14
N GLY A 232 -6.44 10.61 -14.49
CA GLY A 232 -6.07 9.33 -15.10
C GLY A 232 -4.88 8.71 -14.38
N TYR A 233 -4.48 7.53 -14.81
CA TYR A 233 -3.39 6.79 -14.21
C TYR A 233 -2.75 5.84 -15.22
N ASP A 234 -1.50 5.49 -15.00
CA ASP A 234 -0.81 4.36 -15.64
C ASP A 234 -0.35 3.35 -14.57
N ALA A 235 0.66 2.53 -14.85
CA ALA A 235 1.22 1.57 -13.89
C ALA A 235 2.17 2.20 -12.85
N SER A 236 2.29 3.53 -12.74
CA SER A 236 3.24 4.16 -11.81
C SER A 236 2.79 5.55 -11.33
N ASN A 237 1.95 6.24 -12.09
CA ASN A 237 1.66 7.65 -11.95
C ASN A 237 0.16 7.93 -11.96
N VAL A 238 -0.24 8.92 -11.17
CA VAL A 238 -1.52 9.62 -11.29
C VAL A 238 -1.26 10.84 -12.16
N PHE A 239 -2.09 11.00 -13.18
CA PHE A 239 -2.09 12.18 -14.03
C PHE A 239 -3.30 13.03 -13.69
N VAL A 240 -3.06 14.32 -13.49
CA VAL A 240 -4.14 15.30 -13.27
C VAL A 240 -4.00 16.40 -14.29
N ARG A 241 -5.09 16.68 -15.01
CA ARG A 241 -5.22 17.87 -15.85
C ARG A 241 -6.28 18.77 -15.27
N VAL A 242 -5.99 20.06 -15.22
CA VAL A 242 -6.91 21.09 -14.74
C VAL A 242 -7.06 22.14 -15.83
N ASP A 243 -8.28 22.25 -16.35
CA ASP A 243 -8.65 23.31 -17.29
C ASP A 243 -9.03 24.52 -16.44
N ALA A 244 -8.09 25.45 -16.29
CA ALA A 244 -8.26 26.63 -15.45
C ALA A 244 -7.73 27.88 -16.16
N THR A 245 -8.02 29.05 -15.60
CA THR A 245 -7.50 30.32 -16.12
C THR A 245 -5.98 30.24 -16.27
N THR A 246 -5.51 30.41 -17.50
CA THR A 246 -4.10 30.23 -17.86
C THR A 246 -3.25 31.37 -17.28
N ILE A 247 -1.93 31.16 -17.23
CA ILE A 247 -1.00 32.18 -16.75
C ILE A 247 -1.05 33.44 -17.61
N THR A 248 -1.11 33.27 -18.94
CA THR A 248 -1.25 34.39 -19.88
C THR A 248 -2.53 35.19 -19.61
N GLU A 249 -3.63 34.53 -19.26
CA GLU A 249 -4.87 35.22 -18.89
C GLU A 249 -4.76 35.94 -17.54
N LEU A 250 -4.16 35.29 -16.54
CA LEU A 250 -3.92 35.87 -15.21
C LEU A 250 -3.02 37.13 -15.28
N GLU A 251 -1.98 37.12 -16.13
CA GLU A 251 -1.12 38.29 -16.36
C GLU A 251 -1.87 39.50 -16.94
N ASN A 252 -2.96 39.25 -17.68
CA ASN A 252 -3.81 40.29 -18.23
C ASN A 252 -4.86 40.80 -17.23
N LEU A 253 -4.96 40.18 -16.05
CA LEU A 253 -5.86 40.57 -14.96
C LEU A 253 -5.08 41.30 -13.84
N SER A 254 -5.76 42.19 -13.12
CA SER A 254 -5.19 42.74 -11.87
C SER A 254 -5.43 41.74 -10.76
N LEU A 255 -4.37 41.11 -10.27
CA LEU A 255 -4.43 40.25 -9.08
C LEU A 255 -4.24 41.04 -7.77
N ASP A 256 -4.27 42.37 -7.83
CA ASP A 256 -4.15 43.28 -6.68
C ASP A 256 -2.88 43.05 -5.81
N GLY A 257 -1.81 42.55 -6.44
CA GLY A 257 -0.53 42.26 -5.79
C GLY A 257 -0.45 40.87 -5.16
N LYS A 258 -1.48 40.03 -5.33
CA LYS A 258 -1.49 38.63 -4.93
C LYS A 258 -0.86 37.73 -5.98
N SER A 259 -0.37 36.57 -5.55
CA SER A 259 0.17 35.53 -6.43
C SER A 259 -0.85 34.41 -6.63
N PRO A 260 -0.98 33.85 -7.85
CA PRO A 260 -1.82 32.68 -8.06
C PRO A 260 -1.20 31.42 -7.43
N ASP A 261 -2.06 30.49 -7.02
CA ASP A 261 -1.70 29.17 -6.53
C ASP A 261 -2.72 28.14 -7.05
N LEU A 262 -2.24 26.95 -7.41
CA LEU A 262 -3.06 25.82 -7.84
C LEU A 262 -2.56 24.56 -7.13
N ALA A 263 -3.43 23.95 -6.32
CA ALA A 263 -3.06 22.82 -5.48
C ALA A 263 -4.08 21.68 -5.56
N LEU A 264 -3.56 20.45 -5.54
CA LEU A 264 -4.29 19.20 -5.50
C LEU A 264 -4.21 18.64 -4.07
N TYR A 265 -5.36 18.43 -3.43
CA TYR A 265 -5.45 17.87 -2.10
C TYR A 265 -5.91 16.41 -2.19
N PHE A 266 -5.15 15.50 -1.60
CA PHE A 266 -5.47 14.08 -1.53
C PHE A 266 -5.85 13.70 -0.11
N MET A 267 -6.93 12.92 0.01
CA MET A 267 -7.32 12.27 1.26
C MET A 267 -6.28 11.22 1.63
N GLN A 268 -6.17 10.93 2.92
CA GLN A 268 -5.44 9.75 3.40
C GLN A 268 -5.84 8.51 2.57
N PRO A 269 -4.90 7.83 1.89
CA PRO A 269 -5.17 6.60 1.16
C PRO A 269 -5.87 5.55 2.01
N ASN A 270 -6.89 4.91 1.44
CA ASN A 270 -7.75 3.89 2.08
C ASN A 270 -8.39 4.32 3.40
N ALA A 271 -8.51 5.63 3.68
CA ALA A 271 -9.23 6.09 4.86
C ALA A 271 -10.68 5.58 4.81
N VAL A 272 -11.05 4.77 5.79
CA VAL A 272 -12.41 4.23 5.93
C VAL A 272 -13.32 5.22 6.66
N ASN A 273 -12.75 6.17 7.42
CA ASN A 273 -13.51 7.21 8.12
C ASN A 273 -12.76 8.55 8.14
N PHE A 274 -13.30 9.58 8.81
CA PHE A 274 -12.70 10.92 8.86
C PHE A 274 -11.95 11.20 10.18
N ASN A 275 -11.57 10.18 10.95
CA ASN A 275 -10.81 10.28 12.20
C ASN A 275 -9.34 9.89 12.02
N GLU A 276 -8.77 10.30 10.89
CA GLU A 276 -7.39 10.02 10.52
C GLU A 276 -6.39 10.95 11.24
N ALA A 277 -5.39 10.38 11.90
CA ALA A 277 -4.29 11.12 12.51
C ALA A 277 -3.43 11.85 11.48
N GLU A 278 -2.78 12.93 11.90
CA GLU A 278 -1.92 13.77 11.04
C GLU A 278 -2.59 14.22 9.71
N THR A 279 -3.89 14.53 9.72
CA THR A 279 -4.61 15.04 8.54
C THR A 279 -5.18 16.44 8.76
N ASN A 280 -5.34 17.19 7.67
CA ASN A 280 -5.85 18.56 7.67
C ASN A 280 -7.22 18.64 6.97
N PHE A 281 -8.09 19.53 7.43
CA PHE A 281 -9.44 19.71 6.89
C PHE A 281 -9.61 21.03 6.15
N ARG A 282 -8.59 21.91 6.14
CA ARG A 282 -8.63 23.20 5.47
C ARG A 282 -7.66 23.31 4.31
N THR A 283 -8.05 24.08 3.31
CA THR A 283 -7.16 24.60 2.27
C THR A 283 -6.05 25.46 2.88
N TYR A 284 -4.90 25.51 2.22
CA TYR A 284 -3.70 26.17 2.72
C TYR A 284 -3.86 27.69 2.83
N TYR A 285 -4.41 28.36 1.80
CA TYR A 285 -4.48 29.83 1.76
C TYR A 285 -5.83 30.37 2.25
N GLY A 286 -6.95 29.97 1.65
CA GLY A 286 -8.26 30.52 2.00
C GLY A 286 -8.92 29.91 3.25
N ASN A 287 -8.32 28.89 3.86
CA ASN A 287 -8.84 28.19 5.04
C ASN A 287 -10.27 27.62 4.85
N GLN A 288 -10.69 27.34 3.62
CA GLN A 288 -11.98 26.71 3.33
C GLN A 288 -11.95 25.21 3.68
N ILE A 289 -13.11 24.63 3.95
CA ILE A 289 -13.24 23.21 4.34
C ILE A 289 -13.11 22.31 3.11
N LEU A 290 -12.17 21.36 3.16
CA LEU A 290 -11.92 20.39 2.09
C LEU A 290 -12.98 19.28 2.02
N SER A 291 -13.73 19.05 3.10
CA SER A 291 -14.73 17.97 3.22
C SER A 291 -14.15 16.54 3.30
N PHE A 292 -12.85 16.38 3.55
CA PHE A 292 -12.19 15.12 3.86
C PHE A 292 -10.89 15.36 4.63
N PRO A 293 -10.36 14.35 5.35
CA PRO A 293 -9.05 14.42 6.01
C PRO A 293 -7.92 14.35 4.98
N SER A 294 -7.38 15.50 4.57
CA SER A 294 -6.30 15.55 3.59
C SER A 294 -4.96 15.20 4.22
N LYS A 295 -4.24 14.25 3.61
CA LYS A 295 -2.88 13.86 4.00
C LYS A 295 -1.82 14.51 3.14
N TYR A 296 -2.07 14.63 1.84
CA TYR A 296 -1.12 15.16 0.87
C TYR A 296 -1.69 16.36 0.13
N MET A 297 -0.82 17.33 -0.15
CA MET A 297 -1.10 18.47 -1.02
C MET A 297 0.03 18.59 -2.05
N VAL A 298 -0.32 18.51 -3.34
CA VAL A 298 0.61 18.74 -4.46
C VAL A 298 0.31 20.11 -5.04
N ALA A 299 1.22 21.06 -4.86
CA ALA A 299 1.06 22.45 -5.31
C ALA A 299 1.95 22.76 -6.52
N PHE A 300 1.39 23.44 -7.52
CA PHE A 300 2.15 23.91 -8.68
C PHE A 300 3.16 25.00 -8.25
N ASP A 301 4.44 24.84 -8.61
CA ASP A 301 5.47 25.81 -8.28
C ASP A 301 5.67 26.84 -9.40
N PHE A 302 4.90 27.92 -9.32
CA PHE A 302 4.96 29.04 -10.28
C PHE A 302 6.33 29.72 -10.35
N GLU A 303 7.19 29.62 -9.32
CA GLU A 303 8.53 30.21 -9.36
C GLU A 303 9.50 29.43 -10.27
N THR A 304 9.17 28.17 -10.55
CA THR A 304 9.97 27.26 -11.38
C THR A 304 9.50 27.17 -12.83
N LEU A 305 8.40 27.87 -13.16
CA LEU A 305 7.83 27.90 -14.49
C LEU A 305 8.83 28.48 -15.50
N ARG A 306 9.05 27.74 -16.58
CA ARG A 306 9.86 28.17 -17.72
C ARG A 306 9.01 28.75 -18.83
N ASP A 307 9.67 29.43 -19.76
CA ASP A 307 9.05 29.97 -20.98
C ASP A 307 8.45 28.86 -21.88
N ASP A 308 8.89 27.61 -21.70
CA ASP A 308 8.38 26.40 -22.37
C ASP A 308 7.14 25.79 -21.67
N GLY A 309 6.62 26.42 -20.62
CA GLY A 309 5.43 25.97 -19.89
C GLY A 309 5.70 24.93 -18.81
N ARG A 310 6.86 24.26 -18.78
CA ARG A 310 7.18 23.25 -17.76
C ARG A 310 7.57 23.90 -16.44
N ALA A 311 7.21 23.22 -15.36
CA ALA A 311 7.48 23.62 -13.99
C ALA A 311 7.74 22.39 -13.10
N LYS A 312 7.93 22.65 -11.82
CA LYS A 312 7.92 21.65 -10.75
C LYS A 312 6.63 21.76 -9.96
N TRP A 313 6.28 20.70 -9.26
CA TRP A 313 5.31 20.74 -8.18
C TRP A 313 6.00 20.44 -6.85
N ASN A 314 5.41 20.92 -5.77
CA ASN A 314 5.87 20.72 -4.40
C ASN A 314 4.86 19.85 -3.65
N LEU A 315 5.35 18.80 -2.98
CA LEU A 315 4.55 17.91 -2.16
C LEU A 315 4.64 18.32 -0.70
N PHE A 316 3.47 18.50 -0.08
CA PHE A 316 3.34 18.76 1.33
C PHE A 316 2.56 17.63 2.00
N THR A 317 3.02 17.22 3.18
CA THR A 317 2.34 16.26 4.04
C THR A 317 1.74 16.97 5.25
N ALA A 318 0.50 16.63 5.58
CA ALA A 318 -0.20 17.15 6.74
C ALA A 318 0.41 16.60 8.05
N LYS A 319 0.39 17.44 9.09
CA LYS A 319 0.79 17.11 10.47
C LYS A 319 -0.32 17.34 11.49
N GLY A 320 -1.54 17.49 11.00
CA GLY A 320 -2.71 17.80 11.82
C GLY A 320 -2.61 19.17 12.47
N LYS A 321 -3.37 19.34 13.56
CA LYS A 321 -3.53 20.60 14.27
C LYS A 321 -2.51 20.74 15.40
N THR A 322 -1.69 21.80 15.34
CA THR A 322 -0.83 22.23 16.46
C THR A 322 -1.32 23.57 17.00
N GLY A 323 -1.80 23.59 18.25
CA GLY A 323 -2.47 24.77 18.79
C GLY A 323 -3.80 25.01 18.07
N ASP A 324 -3.97 26.20 17.46
CA ASP A 324 -5.18 26.56 16.72
C ASP A 324 -5.02 26.47 15.19
N GLN A 325 -3.86 26.03 14.69
CA GLN A 325 -3.56 26.00 13.26
C GLN A 325 -3.22 24.59 12.79
N GLU A 326 -3.72 24.22 11.62
CA GLU A 326 -3.27 23.04 10.89
C GLU A 326 -1.86 23.28 10.35
N GLN A 327 -1.08 22.22 10.21
CA GLN A 327 0.32 22.30 9.79
C GLN A 327 0.54 21.45 8.55
N TRP A 328 1.25 22.04 7.58
CA TRP A 328 1.70 21.42 6.35
C TRP A 328 3.22 21.48 6.30
N VAL A 329 3.87 20.37 5.96
CA VAL A 329 5.33 20.27 5.87
C VAL A 329 5.70 19.89 4.45
N LEU A 330 6.60 20.64 3.82
CA LEU A 330 7.18 20.28 2.52
C LEU A 330 7.97 18.98 2.69
N SER A 331 7.54 17.92 2.02
CA SER A 331 8.12 16.58 2.10
C SER A 331 8.84 16.17 0.81
N GLY A 332 8.49 16.79 -0.33
CA GLY A 332 9.11 16.48 -1.62
C GLY A 332 8.88 17.56 -2.68
N SER A 333 9.52 17.39 -3.82
CA SER A 333 9.34 18.23 -5.01
C SER A 333 9.72 17.43 -6.25
N SER A 334 9.03 17.63 -7.36
CA SER A 334 9.35 16.94 -8.60
C SER A 334 10.60 17.48 -9.29
N GLY A 335 11.10 16.67 -10.23
CA GLY A 335 11.96 17.18 -11.29
C GLY A 335 11.26 18.23 -12.14
N LEU A 336 12.04 19.06 -12.84
CA LEU A 336 11.47 19.97 -13.85
C LEU A 336 10.73 19.16 -14.91
N GLY A 337 9.50 19.54 -15.23
CA GLY A 337 8.60 18.78 -16.11
C GLY A 337 7.66 17.82 -15.37
N GLY A 338 7.70 17.79 -14.03
CA GLY A 338 6.69 17.07 -13.23
C GLY A 338 5.28 17.69 -13.33
N CYS A 339 5.21 18.96 -13.72
CA CYS A 339 3.99 19.60 -14.19
C CYS A 339 4.30 20.60 -15.31
N ALA A 340 3.26 21.00 -16.03
CA ALA A 340 3.36 21.99 -17.10
C ALA A 340 2.07 22.81 -17.22
N VAL A 341 2.18 23.98 -17.86
CA VAL A 341 1.04 24.84 -18.19
C VAL A 341 1.27 25.66 -19.45
N GLN A 342 0.32 25.56 -20.37
CA GLN A 342 0.18 26.45 -21.52
C GLN A 342 -1.30 26.81 -21.73
N ASP A 343 -2.09 25.85 -22.23
CA ASP A 343 -3.54 25.94 -22.38
C ASP A 343 -4.28 25.32 -21.17
N VAL A 344 -3.67 24.30 -20.56
CA VAL A 344 -4.18 23.58 -19.37
C VAL A 344 -3.03 23.34 -18.38
N TYR A 345 -3.34 23.09 -17.11
CA TYR A 345 -2.33 22.68 -16.13
C TYR A 345 -2.29 21.15 -16.07
N GLU A 346 -1.12 20.55 -16.16
CA GLU A 346 -0.94 19.10 -16.15
C GLU A 346 0.06 18.67 -15.10
N PHE A 347 -0.19 17.55 -14.44
CA PHE A 347 0.66 16.98 -13.39
C PHE A 347 0.88 15.50 -13.67
N VAL A 348 2.12 15.05 -13.48
CA VAL A 348 2.48 13.64 -13.31
C VAL A 348 2.98 13.43 -11.88
N ILE A 349 2.30 12.56 -11.13
CA ILE A 349 2.55 12.32 -9.71
C ILE A 349 2.75 10.82 -9.50
N PRO A 350 3.95 10.35 -9.14
CA PRO A 350 4.16 8.95 -8.80
C PRO A 350 3.23 8.50 -7.66
N TRP A 351 2.67 7.29 -7.75
CA TRP A 351 1.73 6.79 -6.74
C TRP A 351 2.35 6.75 -5.34
N SER A 352 3.60 6.32 -5.24
CA SER A 352 4.36 6.19 -3.99
C SER A 352 4.54 7.52 -3.27
N GLU A 353 4.69 8.64 -3.99
CA GLU A 353 4.84 9.98 -3.40
C GLU A 353 3.60 10.43 -2.61
N ILE A 354 2.42 9.86 -2.92
CA ILE A 354 1.16 10.14 -2.23
C ILE A 354 0.59 8.90 -1.53
N GLY A 355 1.44 7.91 -1.23
CA GLY A 355 1.10 6.70 -0.46
C GLY A 355 0.02 5.82 -1.12
N LEU A 356 -0.06 5.84 -2.45
CA LEU A 356 -0.98 5.00 -3.22
C LEU A 356 -0.29 3.74 -3.75
N ALA A 357 -1.07 2.67 -3.85
CA ALA A 357 -0.69 1.39 -4.43
C ALA A 357 -1.87 0.80 -5.24
N PRO A 358 -1.67 -0.24 -6.05
CA PRO A 358 -2.76 -0.95 -6.72
C PRO A 358 -3.88 -1.31 -5.75
N ARG A 359 -5.13 -1.27 -6.24
CA ARG A 359 -6.36 -1.49 -5.45
C ARG A 359 -6.68 -0.41 -4.40
N TYR A 360 -5.80 0.57 -4.18
CA TYR A 360 -6.07 1.62 -3.22
C TYR A 360 -7.12 2.60 -3.74
N SER A 361 -7.77 3.28 -2.80
CA SER A 361 -8.64 4.40 -3.08
C SER A 361 -8.18 5.66 -2.35
N THR A 362 -8.46 6.81 -2.96
CA THR A 362 -8.33 8.11 -2.31
C THR A 362 -9.35 9.08 -2.88
N ARG A 363 -9.46 10.24 -2.23
CA ARG A 363 -10.28 11.34 -2.70
C ARG A 363 -9.42 12.55 -3.04
N ILE A 364 -9.78 13.27 -4.10
CA ILE A 364 -9.06 14.44 -4.59
C ILE A 364 -9.98 15.66 -4.69
N LYS A 365 -9.42 16.83 -4.38
CA LYS A 365 -9.94 18.15 -4.76
C LYS A 365 -8.84 19.03 -5.33
N VAL A 366 -9.21 19.84 -6.31
CA VAL A 366 -8.39 20.89 -6.90
C VAL A 366 -8.81 22.23 -6.30
N VAL A 367 -7.85 23.06 -5.90
CA VAL A 367 -8.11 24.39 -5.36
C VAL A 367 -7.27 25.42 -6.11
N ALA A 368 -7.95 26.42 -6.66
CA ALA A 368 -7.33 27.62 -7.21
C ALA A 368 -7.42 28.74 -6.17
N ALA A 369 -6.31 29.39 -5.86
CA ALA A 369 -6.23 30.42 -4.83
C ALA A 369 -5.41 31.64 -5.28
N LEU A 370 -5.59 32.75 -4.58
CA LEU A 370 -4.70 33.91 -4.63
C LEU A 370 -4.07 34.14 -3.26
N ALA A 371 -2.75 33.97 -3.19
CA ALA A 371 -1.95 34.14 -1.98
C ALA A 371 -1.57 35.62 -1.77
N ASP A 372 -1.76 36.12 -0.55
CA ASP A 372 -1.23 37.41 -0.10
C ASP A 372 0.24 37.26 0.36
N SER A 373 0.60 36.10 0.92
CA SER A 373 1.98 35.66 1.15
C SER A 373 2.07 34.13 1.20
N LEU A 374 3.27 33.55 1.32
CA LEU A 374 3.47 32.10 1.48
C LEU A 374 3.07 31.57 2.87
N ALA A 375 2.51 32.40 3.75
CA ALA A 375 2.09 31.97 5.08
C ALA A 375 0.75 31.22 5.02
N TYR A 376 0.63 30.15 5.79
CA TYR A 376 -0.63 29.42 5.96
C TYR A 376 -1.76 30.35 6.41
N GLY A 377 -2.88 30.28 5.70
CA GLY A 377 -4.07 31.09 5.93
C GLY A 377 -3.99 32.53 5.44
N ASP A 378 -2.96 32.89 4.67
CA ASP A 378 -2.75 34.26 4.16
C ASP A 378 -3.03 34.35 2.65
N GLY A 379 -4.30 34.17 2.30
CA GLY A 379 -4.80 34.32 0.93
C GLY A 379 -6.30 34.09 0.84
N GLU A 380 -6.77 33.80 -0.37
CA GLU A 380 -8.19 33.56 -0.65
C GLU A 380 -8.34 32.46 -1.70
N ASP A 381 -9.07 31.39 -1.36
CA ASP A 381 -9.45 30.39 -2.35
C ASP A 381 -10.50 30.99 -3.28
N LYS A 382 -10.24 30.90 -4.58
CA LYS A 382 -11.13 31.38 -5.62
C LYS A 382 -12.10 30.30 -6.05
N GLU A 383 -11.61 29.07 -6.13
CA GLU A 383 -12.45 27.93 -6.47
C GLU A 383 -11.91 26.65 -5.87
N MET A 384 -12.83 25.73 -5.59
CA MET A 384 -12.52 24.37 -5.16
C MET A 384 -13.43 23.40 -5.93
N ALA A 385 -12.81 22.50 -6.69
CA ALA A 385 -13.49 21.58 -7.59
C ALA A 385 -13.05 20.12 -7.33
N PRO A 386 -13.98 19.14 -7.40
CA PRO A 386 -15.41 19.32 -7.48
C PRO A 386 -15.97 19.74 -6.11
N PRO A 387 -17.22 20.23 -6.02
CA PRO A 387 -17.82 20.60 -4.73
C PRO A 387 -17.85 19.44 -3.72
N ALA A 388 -18.27 18.26 -4.19
CA ALA A 388 -18.04 17.00 -3.49
C ALA A 388 -16.67 16.44 -3.94
N PRO A 389 -15.89 15.80 -3.06
CA PRO A 389 -14.60 15.23 -3.45
C PRO A 389 -14.75 14.18 -4.56
N ALA A 390 -13.83 14.18 -5.51
CA ALA A 390 -13.73 13.12 -6.51
C ALA A 390 -13.08 11.89 -5.87
N GLU A 391 -13.59 10.70 -6.15
CA GLU A 391 -13.00 9.44 -5.70
C GLU A 391 -12.22 8.79 -6.84
N MET A 392 -11.01 8.38 -6.53
CA MET A 392 -10.14 7.61 -7.40
C MET A 392 -9.95 6.24 -6.78
N VAL A 393 -10.22 5.20 -7.57
CA VAL A 393 -9.97 3.80 -7.22
C VAL A 393 -8.98 3.25 -8.23
N LEU A 394 -7.82 2.84 -7.77
CA LEU A 394 -6.78 2.29 -8.61
C LEU A 394 -7.12 0.83 -8.94
N PRO A 395 -7.09 0.42 -10.22
CA PRO A 395 -7.28 -0.97 -10.58
C PRO A 395 -6.14 -1.85 -10.07
N ASP A 396 -6.37 -3.16 -10.08
CA ASP A 396 -5.29 -4.12 -9.88
C ASP A 396 -4.46 -4.22 -11.16
N LEU A 397 -3.29 -3.57 -11.14
CA LEU A 397 -2.28 -3.62 -12.20
C LEU A 397 -1.05 -4.41 -11.75
N GLU A 398 -1.19 -5.26 -10.72
CA GLU A 398 -0.04 -5.98 -10.17
C GLU A 398 0.46 -7.09 -11.09
N GLU A 399 1.73 -6.95 -11.46
CA GLU A 399 2.51 -8.03 -12.03
C GLU A 399 3.44 -8.60 -10.97
N TRP A 400 3.40 -9.92 -10.80
CA TRP A 400 4.13 -10.60 -9.75
C TRP A 400 5.33 -11.37 -10.29
N VAL A 401 6.46 -11.23 -9.63
CA VAL A 401 7.70 -11.98 -9.86
C VAL A 401 7.96 -12.87 -8.66
N THR A 402 7.99 -14.18 -8.85
CA THR A 402 8.34 -15.11 -7.77
C THR A 402 9.82 -14.99 -7.44
N LEU A 403 10.15 -14.82 -6.17
CA LEU A 403 11.53 -14.68 -5.68
C LEU A 403 12.03 -15.98 -5.06
N LEU A 404 11.16 -16.66 -4.30
CA LEU A 404 11.48 -17.85 -3.56
C LEU A 404 10.31 -18.82 -3.58
N GLU A 405 10.64 -20.10 -3.73
CA GLU A 405 9.80 -21.22 -3.32
C GLU A 405 10.64 -22.08 -2.36
N LEU A 406 10.23 -22.13 -1.09
CA LEU A 406 10.92 -22.85 -0.03
C LEU A 406 9.98 -23.93 0.51
N ASP A 407 10.37 -25.20 0.37
CA ASP A 407 9.65 -26.31 0.98
C ASP A 407 9.95 -26.36 2.49
N ASP A 408 8.92 -26.64 3.28
CA ASP A 408 8.99 -26.79 4.72
C ASP A 408 8.70 -28.25 5.17
N ALA A 409 9.16 -28.63 6.35
CA ALA A 409 9.35 -30.03 6.74
C ALA A 409 8.10 -30.67 7.35
N VAL A 410 7.12 -31.04 6.51
CA VAL A 410 5.85 -31.68 6.90
C VAL A 410 5.90 -32.58 8.15
N GLY A 411 5.13 -32.19 9.16
CA GLY A 411 4.91 -32.91 10.42
C GLY A 411 5.83 -32.47 11.55
N ASP A 412 6.47 -31.31 11.43
CA ASP A 412 7.34 -30.71 12.43
C ASP A 412 6.67 -29.61 13.27
N GLU A 413 5.34 -29.43 13.16
CA GLU A 413 4.42 -28.63 14.02
C GLU A 413 4.38 -29.10 15.50
N THR A 414 5.56 -29.35 16.06
CA THR A 414 5.82 -29.95 17.36
C THR A 414 6.44 -28.97 18.34
N GLY A 415 6.65 -27.72 17.94
CA GLY A 415 7.25 -26.67 18.76
C GLY A 415 8.65 -27.06 19.25
N ASP A 416 8.83 -27.10 20.57
CA ASP A 416 10.07 -27.55 21.21
C ASP A 416 10.28 -29.08 21.20
N GLY A 417 9.37 -29.83 20.57
CA GLY A 417 9.51 -31.23 20.19
C GLY A 417 8.33 -32.13 20.57
N ASP A 418 7.44 -31.69 21.46
CA ASP A 418 6.30 -32.51 21.90
C ASP A 418 4.98 -31.75 22.15
N TYR A 419 4.77 -30.62 21.46
CA TYR A 419 3.51 -29.86 21.58
C TYR A 419 2.28 -30.70 21.21
N ILE A 420 1.19 -30.43 21.94
CA ILE A 420 -0.05 -31.20 21.92
C ILE A 420 -1.23 -30.26 21.68
N TYR A 421 -2.08 -30.66 20.74
CA TYR A 421 -3.30 -29.92 20.38
C TYR A 421 -4.25 -29.72 21.57
N PRO A 422 -5.04 -28.63 21.57
CA PRO A 422 -6.13 -28.45 22.53
C PRO A 422 -7.19 -29.55 22.39
N LEU A 423 -7.92 -29.80 23.49
CA LEU A 423 -8.88 -30.92 23.55
C LEU A 423 -10.23 -30.62 22.87
N ALA A 424 -10.50 -29.37 22.50
CA ALA A 424 -11.74 -29.00 21.80
C ALA A 424 -11.81 -29.66 20.41
N SER A 425 -13.04 -30.02 20.01
CA SER A 425 -13.28 -30.63 18.69
C SER A 425 -13.00 -29.70 17.52
N ASP A 426 -12.94 -28.39 17.76
CA ASP A 426 -12.70 -27.35 16.77
C ASP A 426 -11.32 -27.51 16.13
N PHE A 427 -10.36 -28.07 16.85
CA PHE A 427 -9.01 -28.36 16.35
C PHE A 427 -8.88 -29.75 15.72
N ALA A 428 -9.98 -30.50 15.57
CA ALA A 428 -9.96 -31.81 14.95
C ALA A 428 -9.93 -31.68 13.43
N THR A 429 -8.93 -32.30 12.79
CA THR A 429 -8.76 -32.23 11.33
C THR A 429 -9.42 -33.41 10.60
N PRO A 430 -10.08 -33.18 9.44
CA PRO A 430 -10.77 -34.25 8.69
C PRO A 430 -9.85 -35.39 8.23
N ASN A 431 -8.55 -35.12 8.06
CA ASN A 431 -7.58 -36.06 7.48
C ASN A 431 -6.38 -36.37 8.38
N ASN A 432 -6.40 -35.97 9.65
CA ASN A 432 -5.21 -35.94 10.53
C ASN A 432 -4.05 -35.10 9.95
N GLY A 433 -4.33 -34.11 9.11
CA GLY A 433 -3.33 -33.13 8.71
C GLY A 433 -3.09 -32.11 9.81
N GLY A 434 -1.95 -31.43 9.73
CA GLY A 434 -1.54 -30.41 10.69
C GLY A 434 -2.20 -29.05 10.42
N LEU A 435 -2.81 -28.44 11.44
CA LEU A 435 -3.37 -27.09 11.35
C LEU A 435 -2.28 -26.02 11.34
N TRP A 436 -1.11 -26.29 11.90
CA TRP A 436 -0.01 -25.32 11.99
C TRP A 436 1.21 -25.72 11.19
N ASP A 437 1.22 -26.95 10.65
CA ASP A 437 2.21 -27.52 9.73
C ASP A 437 2.19 -26.81 8.36
N ALA A 438 3.14 -25.91 8.14
CA ALA A 438 3.40 -25.37 6.82
C ALA A 438 4.13 -26.38 5.94
N ARG A 439 3.90 -26.27 4.64
CA ARG A 439 4.48 -27.19 3.64
C ARG A 439 5.37 -26.47 2.65
N LYS A 440 5.04 -25.21 2.38
CA LYS A 440 5.74 -24.40 1.40
C LYS A 440 5.50 -22.93 1.68
N LEU A 441 6.55 -22.14 1.57
CA LEU A 441 6.50 -20.69 1.45
C LEU A 441 6.82 -20.30 0.00
N THR A 442 5.97 -19.45 -0.59
CA THR A 442 6.28 -18.73 -1.82
C THR A 442 6.38 -17.25 -1.52
N ILE A 443 7.54 -16.63 -1.80
CA ILE A 443 7.70 -15.18 -1.77
C ILE A 443 7.70 -14.66 -3.19
N ARG A 444 6.88 -13.65 -3.47
CA ARG A 444 6.86 -12.94 -4.76
C ARG A 444 6.76 -11.44 -4.53
N GLN A 445 7.13 -10.63 -5.51
CA GLN A 445 7.00 -9.17 -5.43
C GLN A 445 6.42 -8.58 -6.70
N SER A 446 5.73 -7.45 -6.56
CA SER A 446 5.33 -6.55 -7.65
C SER A 446 6.16 -5.27 -7.61
N ALA A 447 5.78 -4.24 -8.36
CA ALA A 447 6.34 -2.90 -8.17
C ALA A 447 6.12 -2.40 -6.75
N TRP A 448 4.99 -2.75 -6.15
CA TRP A 448 4.42 -2.07 -5.00
C TRP A 448 4.37 -2.90 -3.74
N ASN A 449 4.23 -4.22 -3.88
CA ASN A 449 4.00 -5.11 -2.76
C ASN A 449 4.98 -6.29 -2.80
N ALA A 450 5.29 -6.82 -1.63
CA ALA A 450 5.77 -8.18 -1.44
C ALA A 450 4.59 -9.07 -1.07
N GLN A 451 4.65 -10.34 -1.44
CA GLN A 451 3.64 -11.31 -1.06
C GLN A 451 4.27 -12.59 -0.55
N PHE A 452 3.77 -13.05 0.60
CA PHE A 452 4.17 -14.29 1.26
C PHE A 452 2.98 -15.23 1.25
N ILE A 453 3.12 -16.35 0.56
CA ILE A 453 2.07 -17.35 0.40
C ILE A 453 2.52 -18.61 1.13
N LEU A 454 1.83 -18.96 2.21
CA LEU A 454 2.07 -20.17 2.98
C LEU A 454 1.05 -21.22 2.56
N GLU A 455 1.52 -22.37 2.07
CA GLU A 455 0.70 -23.56 1.85
C GLU A 455 0.71 -24.42 3.14
N MET A 456 -0.45 -24.64 3.74
CA MET A 456 -0.63 -25.41 4.98
C MET A 456 -1.00 -26.87 4.69
N ASP A 457 -0.69 -27.81 5.60
CA ASP A 457 -1.12 -29.20 5.44
C ASP A 457 -2.64 -29.38 5.62
N GLU A 458 -3.24 -28.71 6.60
CA GLU A 458 -4.68 -28.58 6.76
C GLU A 458 -5.08 -27.16 7.17
N MET A 459 -6.22 -26.71 6.65
CA MET A 459 -6.75 -25.39 6.97
C MET A 459 -8.28 -25.46 7.07
N THR A 460 -8.85 -24.76 8.04
CA THR A 460 -10.31 -24.68 8.23
C THR A 460 -10.71 -23.23 8.54
N ASP A 461 -11.97 -22.91 8.26
CA ASP A 461 -12.61 -21.69 8.72
C ASP A 461 -13.88 -22.03 9.51
N ILE A 462 -13.70 -22.71 10.64
CA ILE A 462 -14.81 -23.18 11.48
C ILE A 462 -15.44 -22.04 12.29
N TRP A 463 -14.68 -20.98 12.56
CA TRP A 463 -15.15 -19.78 13.27
C TRP A 463 -15.70 -18.69 12.32
N GLY A 464 -15.53 -18.85 11.00
CA GLY A 464 -16.12 -17.95 9.99
C GLY A 464 -15.50 -16.56 10.01
N LEU A 465 -14.17 -16.47 10.16
CA LEU A 465 -13.47 -15.21 10.30
C LEU A 465 -13.24 -14.56 8.93
N SER A 466 -13.20 -13.21 8.91
CA SER A 466 -13.25 -12.44 7.66
C SER A 466 -12.10 -12.71 6.69
N ASN A 467 -10.91 -13.05 7.19
CA ASN A 467 -9.77 -13.36 6.34
C ASN A 467 -9.80 -14.80 5.81
N GLY A 468 -10.80 -15.62 6.15
CA GLY A 468 -11.03 -16.93 5.51
C GLY A 468 -10.29 -18.13 6.11
N PHE A 469 -9.77 -18.02 7.34
CA PHE A 469 -9.17 -19.12 8.10
C PHE A 469 -9.34 -18.90 9.61
N SER A 470 -9.25 -19.97 10.41
CA SER A 470 -9.60 -19.93 11.84
C SER A 470 -8.46 -20.18 12.83
N HIS A 471 -7.44 -20.98 12.56
CA HIS A 471 -6.59 -21.48 13.66
C HIS A 471 -5.20 -20.85 13.73
N GLN A 472 -4.71 -20.30 12.63
CA GLN A 472 -3.34 -19.86 12.48
C GLN A 472 -3.18 -18.40 12.89
N ILE A 473 -2.08 -18.10 13.57
CA ILE A 473 -1.43 -16.78 13.57
C ILE A 473 -0.08 -16.96 12.90
N VAL A 474 0.27 -16.06 11.98
CA VAL A 474 1.57 -16.06 11.32
C VAL A 474 2.22 -14.72 11.58
N GLN A 475 3.50 -14.75 11.96
CA GLN A 475 4.32 -13.56 12.11
C GLN A 475 5.56 -13.65 11.21
N ILE A 476 5.84 -12.56 10.50
CA ILE A 476 6.94 -12.42 9.55
C ILE A 476 7.85 -11.29 10.07
N TYR A 477 9.05 -11.64 10.48
CA TYR A 477 10.08 -10.70 10.90
C TYR A 477 11.06 -10.49 9.75
N VAL A 478 11.28 -9.22 9.41
CA VAL A 478 12.07 -8.80 8.25
C VAL A 478 13.30 -8.07 8.74
N ASP A 479 14.45 -8.66 8.46
CA ASP A 479 15.77 -8.11 8.73
C ASP A 479 16.32 -7.54 7.42
N GLN A 480 16.42 -6.21 7.41
CA GLN A 480 16.85 -5.38 6.30
C GLN A 480 18.37 -5.16 6.30
N GLY A 481 19.11 -5.82 7.20
CA GLY A 481 20.57 -5.76 7.32
C GLY A 481 21.03 -5.07 8.60
N ASP A 482 22.29 -4.61 8.60
CA ASP A 482 22.92 -4.01 9.78
C ASP A 482 22.41 -2.57 10.05
N THR A 483 21.24 -2.44 10.68
CA THR A 483 20.73 -1.14 11.15
C THR A 483 21.05 -0.88 12.63
N SER A 484 20.95 0.39 13.06
CA SER A 484 21.15 0.74 14.48
C SER A 484 19.88 0.61 15.33
N TYR A 485 18.75 0.29 14.71
CA TYR A 485 17.43 0.32 15.33
C TYR A 485 16.65 -1.01 15.21
N GLY A 486 17.22 -2.02 14.56
CA GLY A 486 16.67 -3.36 14.53
C GLY A 486 16.38 -3.90 15.94
N SER A 487 15.28 -4.64 16.07
CA SER A 487 14.80 -5.20 17.32
C SER A 487 15.08 -6.70 17.41
N THR A 488 15.38 -7.17 18.60
CA THR A 488 15.47 -8.61 18.93
C THR A 488 14.23 -9.12 19.67
N GLU A 489 13.37 -8.20 20.13
CA GLU A 489 12.15 -8.57 20.85
C GLU A 489 11.09 -8.95 19.83
N MET A 490 10.50 -10.13 19.97
CA MET A 490 9.37 -10.54 19.13
C MET A 490 8.10 -9.80 19.58
N LEU A 491 7.09 -9.79 18.70
CA LEU A 491 5.77 -9.25 19.02
C LEU A 491 5.16 -10.01 20.20
N ASP A 492 4.31 -9.32 20.97
CA ASP A 492 3.67 -9.85 22.16
C ASP A 492 3.01 -11.23 21.88
N GLY A 493 3.12 -12.15 22.85
CA GLY A 493 2.51 -13.47 22.80
C GLY A 493 3.34 -14.58 22.15
N ALA A 494 4.34 -14.27 21.32
CA ALA A 494 5.19 -15.29 20.69
C ALA A 494 6.13 -16.00 21.69
N ASN A 495 6.51 -15.32 22.78
CA ASN A 495 7.38 -15.81 23.85
C ASN A 495 8.76 -16.32 23.38
N ALA A 496 9.39 -15.59 22.46
CA ALA A 496 10.74 -15.86 22.00
C ALA A 496 11.49 -14.56 21.68
N ARG A 497 12.79 -14.67 21.37
CA ARG A 497 13.66 -13.57 20.93
C ARG A 497 14.33 -13.93 19.61
N ILE A 498 14.66 -12.91 18.83
CA ILE A 498 15.48 -13.05 17.63
C ILE A 498 16.96 -12.86 18.00
N ASP A 499 17.86 -13.61 17.36
CA ASP A 499 19.30 -13.47 17.54
C ASP A 499 19.78 -12.05 17.18
N ASP A 500 20.79 -11.53 17.89
CA ASP A 500 21.31 -10.17 17.67
C ASP A 500 21.78 -9.94 16.22
N ALA A 501 22.28 -10.97 15.52
CA ALA A 501 22.72 -10.87 14.13
C ALA A 501 21.56 -10.87 13.12
N TRP A 502 20.33 -11.09 13.60
CA TRP A 502 19.10 -11.21 12.84
C TRP A 502 18.04 -10.18 13.27
N ALA A 503 18.47 -9.12 13.96
CA ALA A 503 17.57 -8.09 14.47
C ALA A 503 16.69 -7.53 13.33
N TRP A 504 15.39 -7.43 13.58
CA TRP A 504 14.40 -7.10 12.57
C TRP A 504 14.05 -5.61 12.57
N GLU A 505 13.81 -5.06 11.39
CA GLU A 505 13.36 -3.67 11.23
C GLU A 505 11.84 -3.57 11.18
N VAL A 506 11.21 -4.56 10.54
CA VAL A 506 9.76 -4.66 10.36
C VAL A 506 9.27 -6.03 10.83
N ALA A 507 8.21 -6.05 11.63
CA ALA A 507 7.51 -7.28 12.00
C ALA A 507 6.06 -7.19 11.53
N ILE A 508 5.54 -8.22 10.87
CA ILE A 508 4.17 -8.31 10.37
C ILE A 508 3.46 -9.45 11.09
N SER A 509 2.23 -9.24 11.53
CA SER A 509 1.36 -10.24 12.15
C SER A 509 0.07 -10.35 11.35
N GLY A 510 -0.47 -11.57 11.22
CA GLY A 510 -1.77 -11.77 10.62
C GLY A 510 -2.47 -13.03 11.09
N THR A 511 -3.80 -12.94 11.16
CA THR A 511 -4.70 -14.00 11.60
C THR A 511 -5.96 -14.03 10.74
N GLY A 512 -6.89 -14.94 11.05
CA GLY A 512 -8.24 -14.94 10.46
C GLY A 512 -9.05 -13.67 10.75
N GLU A 513 -8.73 -12.96 11.83
CA GLU A 513 -9.39 -11.74 12.29
C GLU A 513 -8.67 -10.49 11.74
N PRO A 514 -9.36 -9.61 10.98
CA PRO A 514 -8.75 -8.41 10.40
C PRO A 514 -8.08 -7.48 11.41
N GLY A 515 -8.67 -7.31 12.60
CA GLY A 515 -8.13 -6.43 13.65
C GLY A 515 -6.81 -6.91 14.28
N ALA A 516 -6.36 -8.11 13.92
CA ALA A 516 -5.06 -8.65 14.33
C ALA A 516 -4.04 -8.72 13.18
N VAL A 517 -4.33 -8.03 12.07
CA VAL A 517 -3.43 -7.86 10.93
C VAL A 517 -2.75 -6.51 11.01
N PHE A 518 -1.43 -6.50 11.25
CA PHE A 518 -0.66 -5.26 11.41
C PHE A 518 0.84 -5.49 11.19
N ALA A 519 1.58 -4.41 10.94
CA ALA A 519 3.03 -4.35 11.00
C ALA A 519 3.48 -3.41 12.10
N VAL A 520 4.68 -3.66 12.62
CA VAL A 520 5.36 -2.84 13.61
C VAL A 520 6.70 -2.40 13.03
N GLN A 521 6.98 -1.10 13.09
CA GLN A 521 8.26 -0.52 12.74
C GLN A 521 9.14 -0.42 13.99
N SER A 522 10.28 -1.10 14.00
CA SER A 522 11.20 -1.13 15.16
C SER A 522 11.73 0.26 15.55
N GLU A 523 12.00 1.13 14.59
CA GLU A 523 12.57 2.47 14.83
C GLU A 523 11.64 3.34 15.69
N THR A 524 10.33 3.27 15.44
CA THR A 524 9.33 4.12 16.08
C THR A 524 8.47 3.39 17.10
N GLY A 525 8.39 2.07 17.03
CA GLY A 525 7.41 1.24 17.73
C GLY A 525 5.98 1.43 17.21
N SER A 526 5.80 2.08 16.05
CA SER A 526 4.48 2.35 15.48
C SER A 526 3.89 1.09 14.87
N THR A 527 2.59 0.88 15.11
CA THR A 527 1.81 -0.21 14.54
C THR A 527 0.92 0.31 13.41
N SER A 528 0.79 -0.44 12.32
CA SER A 528 -0.12 -0.11 11.22
C SER A 528 -0.66 -1.34 10.51
N SER A 529 -1.96 -1.40 10.23
CA SER A 529 -2.58 -2.38 9.32
C SER A 529 -2.56 -1.92 7.87
N ARG A 530 -2.18 -0.66 7.64
CA ARG A 530 -2.18 -0.05 6.32
C ARG A 530 -1.09 -0.70 5.49
N GLY A 531 -1.45 -1.04 4.26
CA GLY A 531 -0.55 -1.74 3.36
C GLY A 531 -0.30 -3.18 3.72
N ILE A 532 -1.20 -3.82 4.47
CA ILE A 532 -1.14 -5.25 4.74
C ILE A 532 -2.52 -5.82 4.48
N ASP A 533 -2.58 -6.82 3.62
CA ASP A 533 -3.77 -7.59 3.35
C ASP A 533 -3.49 -9.07 3.59
N VAL A 534 -4.37 -9.73 4.34
CA VAL A 534 -4.22 -11.15 4.70
C VAL A 534 -5.49 -11.88 4.30
N SER A 535 -5.32 -12.95 3.54
CA SER A 535 -6.44 -13.75 3.05
C SER A 535 -6.11 -15.24 3.04
N GLY A 536 -7.13 -16.06 3.26
CA GLY A 536 -7.07 -17.52 3.30
C GLY A 536 -7.97 -18.16 2.26
N ASP A 537 -7.48 -19.20 1.61
CA ASP A 537 -8.27 -20.07 0.72
C ASP A 537 -8.25 -21.51 1.25
N ILE A 538 -9.38 -21.94 1.83
CA ILE A 538 -9.53 -23.27 2.44
C ILE A 538 -9.38 -24.42 1.43
N ASP A 539 -9.77 -24.21 0.17
CA ASP A 539 -9.68 -25.26 -0.86
C ASP A 539 -8.23 -25.42 -1.33
N ALA A 540 -7.49 -24.31 -1.47
CA ALA A 540 -6.07 -24.30 -1.79
C ALA A 540 -5.16 -24.55 -0.57
N LYS A 541 -5.70 -24.39 0.64
CA LYS A 541 -4.99 -24.41 1.93
C LYS A 541 -3.88 -23.36 2.01
N THR A 542 -4.15 -22.17 1.50
CA THR A 542 -3.15 -21.09 1.43
C THR A 542 -3.51 -19.92 2.32
N ILE A 543 -2.52 -19.37 3.04
CA ILE A 543 -2.58 -18.07 3.69
C ILE A 543 -1.68 -17.11 2.91
N THR A 544 -2.23 -16.00 2.45
CA THR A 544 -1.55 -15.01 1.61
C THR A 544 -1.46 -13.68 2.34
N PHE A 545 -0.23 -13.24 2.62
CA PHE A 545 0.09 -11.90 3.10
C PHE A 545 0.54 -11.03 1.92
N THR A 546 -0.15 -9.95 1.62
CA THR A 546 0.27 -8.93 0.66
C THR A 546 0.68 -7.67 1.41
N VAL A 547 1.94 -7.27 1.31
CA VAL A 547 2.56 -6.23 2.13
C VAL A 547 3.15 -5.14 1.24
N SER A 548 2.73 -3.89 1.43
CA SER A 548 3.25 -2.73 0.72
C SER A 548 4.73 -2.52 1.01
N LYS A 549 5.49 -2.18 -0.03
CA LYS A 549 6.91 -1.81 0.10
C LYS A 549 7.12 -0.51 0.87
N ASP A 550 6.09 0.32 1.01
CA ASP A 550 6.12 1.45 1.97
C ASP A 550 6.20 0.96 3.43
N VAL A 551 5.79 -0.29 3.69
CA VAL A 551 5.84 -0.94 5.01
C VAL A 551 7.09 -1.81 5.13
N ILE A 552 7.31 -2.73 4.19
CA ILE A 552 8.39 -3.75 4.26
C ILE A 552 9.73 -3.28 3.67
N GLY A 553 9.74 -2.16 2.93
CA GLY A 553 10.88 -1.66 2.16
C GLY A 553 11.01 -2.29 0.78
N ASP A 554 11.87 -1.73 -0.07
CA ASP A 554 11.94 -2.08 -1.50
C ASP A 554 12.86 -3.26 -1.85
N ASP A 555 13.77 -3.65 -0.95
CA ASP A 555 14.86 -4.59 -1.25
C ASP A 555 14.58 -6.04 -0.82
N ILE A 556 13.36 -6.50 -1.08
CA ILE A 556 12.82 -7.83 -0.71
C ILE A 556 13.81 -8.99 -0.96
N PRO A 557 14.53 -9.04 -2.10
CA PRO A 557 15.44 -10.16 -2.39
C PRO A 557 16.73 -10.17 -1.57
N ASN A 558 17.09 -9.09 -0.88
CA ASN A 558 18.30 -9.00 -0.07
C ASN A 558 18.02 -9.04 1.44
N TYR A 559 16.74 -9.09 1.84
CA TYR A 559 16.36 -9.22 3.22
C TYR A 559 16.48 -10.67 3.72
N ARG A 560 16.51 -10.78 5.05
CA ARG A 560 16.48 -12.04 5.78
C ARG A 560 15.13 -12.14 6.50
N TYR A 561 14.62 -13.36 6.63
CA TYR A 561 13.26 -13.57 7.15
C TYR A 561 13.24 -14.61 8.25
N ILE A 562 12.52 -14.30 9.33
CA ILE A 562 12.09 -15.28 10.34
C ILE A 562 10.57 -15.33 10.26
N ILE A 563 10.02 -16.47 9.87
CA ILE A 563 8.57 -16.66 9.74
C ILE A 563 8.13 -17.75 10.69
N VAL A 564 7.22 -17.40 11.60
CA VAL A 564 6.75 -18.28 12.67
C VAL A 564 5.23 -18.42 12.61
N ILE A 565 4.75 -19.60 13.00
CA ILE A 565 3.35 -19.98 12.95
C ILE A 565 2.95 -20.50 14.32
N GLY A 566 1.78 -20.07 14.77
CA GLY A 566 1.19 -20.53 16.02
C GLY A 566 -0.32 -20.60 15.96
N SER A 567 -0.88 -20.82 17.14
CA SER A 567 -2.30 -21.00 17.33
C SER A 567 -2.94 -19.70 17.79
N GLN A 568 -3.87 -19.14 17.00
CA GLN A 568 -4.48 -17.85 17.34
C GLN A 568 -5.54 -17.96 18.44
N ASP A 569 -5.55 -17.03 19.38
CA ASP A 569 -6.61 -16.87 20.38
C ASP A 569 -7.05 -15.40 20.43
N GLY A 570 -8.33 -15.14 20.10
CA GLY A 570 -8.89 -13.79 20.11
C GLY A 570 -8.78 -13.06 21.46
N PHE A 571 -8.53 -13.78 22.55
CA PHE A 571 -8.39 -13.26 23.92
C PHE A 571 -6.99 -13.45 24.51
N GLY A 572 -6.09 -14.12 23.80
CA GLY A 572 -4.72 -14.36 24.27
C GLY A 572 -3.82 -13.13 24.06
N THR A 573 -2.74 -13.06 24.83
CA THR A 573 -1.75 -11.98 24.70
C THR A 573 -1.21 -11.95 23.26
N GLY A 574 -1.29 -10.78 22.61
CA GLY A 574 -0.88 -10.64 21.21
C GLY A 574 -1.62 -11.54 20.22
N LYS A 575 -2.80 -12.04 20.61
CA LYS A 575 -3.61 -13.01 19.88
C LYS A 575 -3.02 -14.41 19.79
N TRP A 576 -2.07 -14.76 20.65
CA TRP A 576 -1.48 -16.10 20.74
C TRP A 576 -2.20 -16.95 21.79
N ARG A 577 -2.39 -18.23 21.48
CA ARG A 577 -2.81 -19.24 22.44
C ARG A 577 -1.60 -19.81 23.15
N ASP A 578 -1.67 -19.84 24.48
CA ASP A 578 -0.59 -20.36 25.30
C ASP A 578 -0.38 -21.88 25.14
N VAL A 579 0.85 -22.32 25.45
CA VAL A 579 1.26 -23.72 25.48
C VAL A 579 1.58 -24.15 26.91
N ASP A 580 0.59 -24.69 27.61
CA ASP A 580 0.79 -25.16 28.98
C ASP A 580 1.60 -26.48 29.04
N ALA A 581 2.09 -26.83 30.23
CA ALA A 581 2.64 -28.16 30.49
C ALA A 581 1.65 -29.33 30.25
N SER A 582 0.34 -29.07 30.13
CA SER A 582 -0.66 -30.09 29.82
C SER A 582 -1.83 -29.47 29.06
N PRO A 583 -2.35 -30.13 28.00
CA PRO A 583 -3.36 -29.52 27.16
C PRO A 583 -4.68 -29.35 27.91
N SER A 584 -5.34 -28.23 27.65
CA SER A 584 -6.66 -27.90 28.17
C SER A 584 -7.71 -28.00 27.06
N THR A 585 -8.97 -27.61 27.32
CA THR A 585 -9.98 -27.53 26.26
C THR A 585 -9.56 -26.59 25.13
N TRP A 586 -8.94 -25.46 25.48
CA TRP A 586 -8.63 -24.36 24.55
C TRP A 586 -7.17 -23.91 24.59
N THR A 587 -6.30 -24.61 25.32
CA THR A 587 -4.88 -24.30 25.46
C THR A 587 -4.07 -25.49 24.96
N LEU A 588 -2.93 -25.23 24.32
CA LEU A 588 -2.03 -26.30 23.91
C LEU A 588 -1.36 -26.94 25.14
N GLY A 589 -0.73 -28.09 24.92
CA GLY A 589 0.04 -28.82 25.91
C GLY A 589 1.47 -29.09 25.43
N GLY A 590 2.36 -29.50 26.34
CA GLY A 590 3.72 -29.97 25.99
C GLY A 590 4.82 -29.00 26.44
N GLY A 591 4.50 -27.71 26.55
CA GLY A 591 5.40 -26.66 27.01
C GLY A 591 5.61 -26.65 28.53
N SER A 592 5.71 -25.44 29.08
CA SER A 592 5.99 -25.22 30.50
C SER A 592 4.84 -24.49 31.21
N ASN A 593 4.97 -24.27 32.51
CA ASN A 593 4.08 -23.34 33.21
C ASN A 593 4.88 -22.04 33.45
N PRO A 594 4.19 -20.90 33.68
CA PRO A 594 4.88 -19.66 33.96
C PRO A 594 5.84 -19.79 35.14
N ALA A 595 6.94 -19.04 35.08
CA ALA A 595 7.95 -19.04 36.14
C ALA A 595 7.31 -18.65 37.48
N ALA A 596 7.59 -19.43 38.52
CA ALA A 596 6.83 -19.36 39.78
C ALA A 596 7.05 -18.06 40.58
N ASP A 597 8.07 -17.28 40.25
CA ASP A 597 8.48 -16.08 40.97
C ASP A 597 8.03 -14.76 40.33
N ASP A 598 7.92 -14.68 39.00
CA ASP A 598 7.41 -13.51 38.27
C ASP A 598 6.08 -13.75 37.54
N GLY A 599 5.70 -15.02 37.32
CA GLY A 599 4.49 -15.42 36.61
C GLY A 599 4.59 -15.24 35.09
N ILE A 600 5.79 -15.16 34.52
CA ILE A 600 6.01 -14.98 33.08
C ILE A 600 6.22 -16.34 32.39
N ASP A 601 5.60 -16.51 31.23
CA ASP A 601 5.83 -17.65 30.32
C ASP A 601 7.10 -17.41 29.51
N TYR A 602 8.04 -18.36 29.58
CA TYR A 602 9.33 -18.31 28.88
C TYR A 602 9.46 -19.35 27.76
N ASP A 603 8.55 -20.33 27.73
CA ASP A 603 8.42 -21.26 26.63
C ASP A 603 7.69 -20.61 25.44
N PRO A 604 8.11 -20.91 24.21
CA PRO A 604 7.60 -20.24 23.03
C PRO A 604 6.18 -20.73 22.68
N ASN A 605 5.28 -19.82 22.32
CA ASN A 605 3.96 -20.20 21.78
C ASN A 605 4.01 -20.57 20.29
N ILE A 606 5.22 -20.62 19.71
CA ILE A 606 5.50 -20.96 18.32
C ILE A 606 5.42 -22.47 18.15
N ILE A 607 4.58 -22.91 17.21
CA ILE A 607 4.32 -24.32 16.93
C ILE A 607 5.16 -24.77 15.74
N ASP A 608 5.34 -23.88 14.77
CA ASP A 608 6.04 -24.14 13.52
C ASP A 608 6.78 -22.89 13.00
N MET A 609 7.80 -23.07 12.18
CA MET A 609 8.68 -22.03 11.62
C MET A 609 9.15 -22.42 10.22
N ILE A 610 9.11 -21.48 9.28
CA ILE A 610 9.61 -21.74 7.93
C ILE A 610 11.15 -21.78 7.93
N LEU A 611 11.74 -22.95 7.66
CA LEU A 611 13.19 -23.15 7.68
C LEU A 611 13.69 -24.12 6.59
N GLU A 612 14.93 -23.91 6.12
CA GLU A 612 15.61 -24.88 5.26
C GLU A 612 16.27 -25.99 6.11
N GLY A 613 15.62 -27.14 6.22
CA GLY A 613 16.17 -28.36 6.85
C GLY A 613 15.91 -28.49 8.36
N ASP A 614 16.66 -29.37 9.02
CA ASP A 614 16.42 -29.71 10.44
C ASP A 614 17.03 -28.64 11.38
N GLY A 615 16.21 -27.93 12.18
CA GLY A 615 16.70 -26.92 13.13
C GLY A 615 15.68 -26.31 14.09
N GLN A 616 14.39 -26.33 13.73
CA GLN A 616 13.25 -25.84 14.49
C GLN A 616 13.26 -26.25 15.97
N GLU A 617 13.16 -27.55 16.25
CA GLU A 617 13.07 -28.12 17.61
C GLU A 617 14.22 -27.64 18.50
N GLN A 618 15.44 -27.57 17.95
CA GLN A 618 16.61 -27.14 18.70
C GLN A 618 16.53 -25.66 19.12
N MET A 619 16.03 -24.79 18.23
CA MET A 619 15.87 -23.36 18.52
C MET A 619 14.74 -23.15 19.51
N LEU A 620 13.59 -23.78 19.30
CA LEU A 620 12.43 -23.64 20.16
C LEU A 620 12.66 -24.25 21.54
N ALA A 621 13.46 -25.31 21.69
CA ALA A 621 13.82 -25.90 22.98
C ALA A 621 14.96 -25.16 23.74
N SER A 622 15.40 -23.99 23.25
CA SER A 622 16.54 -23.26 23.85
C SER A 622 16.21 -22.38 25.07
N TYR A 623 14.93 -22.30 25.45
CA TYR A 623 14.47 -21.54 26.61
C TYR A 623 14.87 -22.18 27.96
N ASP A 624 14.82 -21.38 29.03
CA ASP A 624 15.01 -21.82 30.41
C ASP A 624 14.09 -21.02 31.35
N VAL A 625 13.00 -21.65 31.79
CA VAL A 625 12.00 -21.03 32.69
C VAL A 625 12.61 -20.67 34.05
N ASP A 626 13.42 -21.57 34.64
CA ASP A 626 14.08 -21.31 35.94
C ASP A 626 15.15 -20.21 35.81
N GLY A 627 15.72 -20.07 34.62
CA GLY A 627 16.74 -19.08 34.28
C GLY A 627 16.20 -17.74 33.76
N HIS A 628 14.89 -17.63 33.54
CA HIS A 628 14.22 -16.47 32.90
C HIS A 628 14.79 -16.17 31.51
N VAL A 629 15.00 -17.21 30.69
CA VAL A 629 15.57 -17.10 29.34
C VAL A 629 14.56 -17.58 28.30
N TYR A 630 14.27 -16.73 27.32
CA TYR A 630 13.46 -17.07 26.14
C TYR A 630 14.25 -17.87 25.11
N ALA A 631 13.54 -18.63 24.28
CA ALA A 631 14.11 -19.25 23.09
C ALA A 631 14.69 -18.17 22.14
N THR A 632 15.81 -18.47 21.48
CA THR A 632 16.46 -17.56 20.51
C THR A 632 16.38 -18.13 19.10
N LEU A 633 15.85 -17.35 18.16
CA LEU A 633 15.54 -17.79 16.81
C LEU A 633 16.43 -17.10 15.76
N THR A 634 16.71 -17.86 14.70
CA THR A 634 17.21 -17.37 13.41
C THR A 634 16.27 -17.83 12.30
N GLY A 635 16.45 -17.33 11.09
CA GLY A 635 15.61 -17.70 9.95
C GLY A 635 16.42 -18.12 8.72
N PHE A 636 15.96 -17.70 7.56
CA PHE A 636 16.63 -17.97 6.29
C PHE A 636 17.02 -16.68 5.55
N GLU A 637 18.06 -16.77 4.75
CA GLU A 637 18.49 -15.72 3.82
C GLU A 637 17.89 -16.00 2.44
N MET A 638 17.54 -14.94 1.70
CA MET A 638 17.06 -15.11 0.33
C MET A 638 18.16 -15.68 -0.59
N PRO A 639 17.89 -16.77 -1.33
CA PRO A 639 18.85 -17.30 -2.30
C PRO A 639 18.93 -16.41 -3.57
N GLU A 640 19.90 -16.69 -4.44
CA GLU A 640 19.95 -16.04 -5.76
C GLU A 640 18.65 -16.29 -6.54
N ILE A 641 18.07 -15.23 -7.09
CA ILE A 641 16.79 -15.30 -7.80
C ILE A 641 16.89 -16.18 -9.04
N PRO A 642 15.97 -17.16 -9.22
CA PRO A 642 15.97 -18.00 -10.40
C PRO A 642 15.56 -17.23 -11.65
N GLN A 643 16.09 -17.64 -12.81
CA GLN A 643 15.67 -17.15 -14.12
C GLN A 643 14.17 -17.39 -14.31
N GLN A 644 13.44 -16.34 -14.67
CA GLN A 644 12.00 -16.36 -14.97
C GLN A 644 11.68 -15.39 -16.10
N ILE A 645 10.49 -15.55 -16.69
CA ILE A 645 9.88 -14.60 -17.62
C ILE A 645 8.64 -14.02 -16.92
N PHE A 646 8.49 -12.70 -16.93
CA PHE A 646 7.36 -12.02 -16.32
C PHE A 646 6.96 -10.78 -17.14
N GLY A 647 5.79 -10.22 -16.85
CA GLY A 647 5.24 -9.08 -17.59
C GLY A 647 5.06 -9.35 -19.08
N ALA A 648 4.81 -10.61 -19.46
CA ALA A 648 4.64 -10.96 -20.85
C ALA A 648 3.25 -10.52 -21.32
N SER A 649 3.19 -9.59 -22.27
CA SER A 649 1.94 -8.99 -22.73
C SER A 649 1.87 -8.95 -24.27
N VAL A 650 0.67 -8.67 -24.76
CA VAL A 650 0.44 -8.28 -26.16
C VAL A 650 -0.02 -6.83 -26.14
N GLU A 651 0.84 -5.91 -26.57
CA GLU A 651 0.62 -4.47 -26.47
C GLU A 651 -0.34 -4.00 -27.57
N THR A 652 0.17 -3.95 -28.81
CA THR A 652 -0.59 -3.48 -29.97
C THR A 652 -0.94 -4.65 -30.86
N VAL A 653 -2.22 -4.78 -31.22
CA VAL A 653 -2.69 -5.81 -32.15
C VAL A 653 -3.44 -5.16 -33.32
N THR A 654 -2.95 -5.42 -34.53
CA THR A 654 -3.56 -4.93 -35.77
C THR A 654 -4.28 -6.07 -36.49
N SER A 655 -4.68 -5.85 -37.74
CA SER A 655 -5.17 -6.93 -38.59
C SER A 655 -4.09 -7.90 -39.06
N SER A 656 -2.81 -7.52 -38.98
CA SER A 656 -1.70 -8.27 -39.61
C SER A 656 -0.41 -8.33 -38.80
N SER A 657 -0.40 -7.73 -37.61
CA SER A 657 0.74 -7.72 -36.71
C SER A 657 0.32 -7.69 -35.25
N ALA A 658 1.26 -8.05 -34.38
CA ALA A 658 1.12 -7.90 -32.94
C ALA A 658 2.48 -7.58 -32.32
N VAL A 659 2.53 -6.60 -31.41
CA VAL A 659 3.72 -6.28 -30.62
C VAL A 659 3.63 -7.00 -29.28
N LEU A 660 4.70 -7.68 -28.91
CA LEU A 660 4.81 -8.46 -27.67
C LEU A 660 5.97 -7.91 -26.85
N THR A 661 5.80 -7.82 -25.54
CA THR A 661 6.82 -7.40 -24.58
C THR A 661 6.90 -8.41 -23.44
N TRP A 662 8.08 -8.57 -22.83
CA TRP A 662 8.28 -9.34 -21.59
C TRP A 662 9.62 -9.00 -20.96
N SER A 663 9.78 -9.33 -19.68
CA SER A 663 11.03 -9.17 -18.94
C SER A 663 11.54 -10.50 -18.41
N THR A 664 12.82 -10.53 -18.05
CA THR A 664 13.50 -11.67 -17.47
C THR A 664 14.25 -11.28 -16.19
N THR A 665 14.24 -12.16 -15.17
CA THR A 665 14.83 -11.85 -13.84
C THR A 665 16.35 -11.76 -13.87
N VAL A 666 16.99 -12.49 -14.77
CA VAL A 666 18.41 -12.35 -15.09
C VAL A 666 18.58 -12.25 -16.60
N SER A 667 19.65 -11.56 -17.02
CA SER A 667 19.94 -11.29 -18.43
C SER A 667 20.07 -12.59 -19.23
N ALA A 668 19.16 -12.82 -20.18
CA ALA A 668 19.15 -14.01 -21.03
C ALA A 668 18.62 -13.70 -22.43
N ALA A 669 19.01 -14.51 -23.42
CA ALA A 669 18.35 -14.49 -24.73
C ALA A 669 17.04 -15.28 -24.63
N THR A 670 15.98 -14.82 -25.29
CA THR A 670 14.70 -15.54 -25.32
C THR A 670 14.31 -15.96 -26.74
N SER A 671 13.40 -16.92 -26.83
CA SER A 671 12.83 -17.37 -28.10
C SER A 671 11.31 -17.33 -28.07
N ILE A 672 10.72 -16.91 -29.18
CA ILE A 672 9.29 -16.71 -29.35
C ILE A 672 8.81 -17.64 -30.45
N GLN A 673 7.74 -18.40 -30.19
CA GLN A 673 7.09 -19.25 -31.19
C GLN A 673 5.61 -18.91 -31.26
N TYR A 674 5.04 -18.79 -32.46
CA TYR A 674 3.62 -18.49 -32.61
C TYR A 674 2.91 -19.37 -33.65
N ALA A 675 1.66 -19.70 -33.36
CA ALA A 675 0.81 -20.58 -34.17
C ALA A 675 -0.67 -20.16 -34.10
N LEU A 676 -1.50 -20.68 -35.00
CA LEU A 676 -2.95 -20.46 -34.97
C LEU A 676 -3.57 -21.04 -33.70
N ALA A 677 -4.60 -20.39 -33.17
CA ALA A 677 -5.19 -20.79 -31.89
C ALA A 677 -5.75 -22.23 -31.84
N ASP A 678 -6.08 -22.80 -33.00
CA ASP A 678 -6.55 -24.19 -33.15
C ASP A 678 -5.41 -25.21 -33.27
N GLN A 679 -4.16 -24.75 -33.24
CA GLN A 679 -2.94 -25.55 -33.36
C GLN A 679 -1.95 -25.16 -32.26
N GLN A 680 -1.74 -26.05 -31.28
CA GLN A 680 -0.57 -25.91 -30.43
C GLN A 680 0.68 -26.09 -31.30
N PRO A 681 1.72 -25.24 -31.22
CA PRO A 681 2.93 -25.41 -32.00
C PRO A 681 3.55 -26.78 -31.70
N VAL A 682 3.56 -27.64 -32.72
CA VAL A 682 3.96 -29.06 -32.59
C VAL A 682 5.45 -29.28 -32.90
N ASP A 683 6.15 -28.26 -33.41
CA ASP A 683 7.54 -28.35 -33.86
C ASP A 683 8.32 -27.05 -33.56
N ALA A 684 9.48 -27.19 -32.91
CA ALA A 684 10.37 -26.12 -32.46
C ALA A 684 11.07 -25.33 -33.60
N THR A 685 10.64 -25.48 -34.85
CA THR A 685 11.33 -24.93 -36.04
C THR A 685 10.47 -24.02 -36.91
N THR A 686 9.18 -23.84 -36.62
CA THR A 686 8.28 -22.97 -37.40
C THR A 686 8.01 -21.68 -36.65
N ASN A 687 8.12 -20.53 -37.33
CA ASN A 687 7.80 -19.20 -36.77
C ASN A 687 8.55 -18.88 -35.47
N VAL A 688 9.84 -19.18 -35.42
CA VAL A 688 10.70 -18.89 -34.27
C VAL A 688 11.40 -17.55 -34.47
N LEU A 689 11.23 -16.64 -33.52
CA LEU A 689 11.99 -15.39 -33.39
C LEU A 689 12.87 -15.50 -32.15
N GLY A 690 14.02 -14.84 -32.14
CA GLY A 690 14.91 -14.81 -30.99
C GLY A 690 15.29 -13.37 -30.66
N THR A 691 15.46 -13.07 -29.39
CA THR A 691 15.94 -11.78 -28.91
C THR A 691 17.41 -11.89 -28.49
N ALA A 692 18.08 -10.74 -28.41
CA ALA A 692 19.42 -10.67 -27.84
C ALA A 692 19.39 -10.93 -26.32
N GLU A 693 20.55 -11.20 -25.72
CA GLU A 693 20.67 -11.23 -24.26
C GLU A 693 20.32 -9.87 -23.66
N GLY A 694 19.42 -9.88 -22.69
CA GLY A 694 18.96 -8.72 -21.95
C GLY A 694 17.98 -9.14 -20.86
N THR A 695 17.55 -8.19 -20.05
CA THR A 695 16.50 -8.39 -19.04
C THR A 695 15.12 -7.95 -19.53
N GLU A 696 15.09 -7.31 -20.70
CA GLU A 696 13.90 -6.72 -21.30
C GLU A 696 13.87 -7.09 -22.77
N HIS A 697 12.67 -7.38 -23.25
CA HIS A 697 12.51 -7.92 -24.58
C HIS A 697 11.20 -7.43 -25.21
N ALA A 698 11.27 -7.20 -26.51
CA ALA A 698 10.11 -6.95 -27.33
C ALA A 698 10.27 -7.64 -28.69
N VAL A 699 9.15 -8.01 -29.31
CA VAL A 699 9.13 -8.49 -30.71
C VAL A 699 7.83 -8.10 -31.40
N THR A 700 7.95 -7.67 -32.66
CA THR A 700 6.79 -7.45 -33.53
C THR A 700 6.57 -8.68 -34.41
N LEU A 701 5.46 -9.38 -34.19
CA LEU A 701 4.98 -10.41 -35.11
C LEU A 701 4.35 -9.75 -36.32
N THR A 702 4.75 -10.15 -37.52
CA THR A 702 4.23 -9.62 -38.79
C THR A 702 3.61 -10.72 -39.64
N GLU A 703 2.98 -10.34 -40.76
CA GLU A 703 2.36 -11.26 -41.73
C GLU A 703 1.26 -12.17 -41.12
N LEU A 704 0.58 -11.67 -40.08
CA LEU A 704 -0.55 -12.37 -39.47
C LEU A 704 -1.81 -12.29 -40.36
N GLY A 705 -2.69 -13.27 -40.23
CA GLY A 705 -3.96 -13.30 -40.95
C GLY A 705 -5.03 -12.44 -40.28
N VAL A 706 -5.79 -11.68 -41.07
CA VAL A 706 -6.88 -10.80 -40.60
C VAL A 706 -7.96 -11.57 -39.83
N GLY A 707 -8.41 -11.03 -38.69
CA GLY A 707 -9.48 -11.62 -37.87
C GLY A 707 -9.17 -13.03 -37.35
N THR A 708 -7.88 -13.34 -37.19
CA THR A 708 -7.36 -14.66 -36.84
C THR A 708 -6.76 -14.67 -35.44
N SER A 709 -7.00 -15.77 -34.72
CA SER A 709 -6.53 -16.01 -33.36
C SER A 709 -5.19 -16.73 -33.34
N TYR A 710 -4.28 -16.34 -32.45
CA TYR A 710 -2.94 -16.91 -32.31
C TYR A 710 -2.59 -17.25 -30.86
N TRP A 711 -1.79 -18.31 -30.69
CA TRP A 711 -1.03 -18.59 -29.48
C TRP A 711 0.42 -18.20 -29.69
N VAL A 712 1.05 -17.63 -28.66
CA VAL A 712 2.48 -17.30 -28.61
C VAL A 712 3.09 -17.98 -27.41
N PHE A 713 4.31 -18.48 -27.55
CA PHE A 713 5.11 -19.15 -26.52
C PHE A 713 6.43 -18.40 -26.40
N VAL A 714 6.62 -17.72 -25.28
CA VAL A 714 7.86 -17.02 -24.92
C VAL A 714 8.68 -17.96 -24.04
N ARG A 715 9.95 -18.17 -24.40
CA ARG A 715 10.85 -19.11 -23.71
C ARG A 715 12.18 -18.45 -23.35
N ALA A 716 12.66 -18.67 -22.14
CA ALA A 716 14.02 -18.38 -21.70
C ALA A 716 14.69 -19.69 -21.23
N GLU A 717 16.02 -19.72 -21.19
CA GLU A 717 16.73 -20.91 -20.75
C GLU A 717 16.42 -21.22 -19.28
N GLY A 718 15.99 -22.45 -18.98
CA GLY A 718 15.70 -22.88 -17.61
C GLY A 718 14.34 -22.44 -17.06
N THR A 719 13.47 -21.84 -17.87
CA THR A 719 12.12 -21.42 -17.45
C THR A 719 11.02 -22.26 -18.08
N GLU A 720 9.81 -22.22 -17.52
CA GLU A 720 8.61 -22.63 -18.24
C GLU A 720 8.26 -21.63 -19.36
N ASP A 721 7.50 -22.11 -20.35
CA ASP A 721 7.01 -21.27 -21.45
C ASP A 721 5.89 -20.35 -20.95
N VAL A 722 5.98 -19.05 -21.22
CA VAL A 722 4.84 -18.14 -21.02
C VAL A 722 3.99 -18.13 -22.29
N ILE A 723 2.70 -18.42 -22.12
CA ILE A 723 1.76 -18.58 -23.23
C ILE A 723 0.85 -17.36 -23.33
N LEU A 724 0.89 -16.65 -24.45
CA LEU A 724 0.02 -15.51 -24.75
C LEU A 724 -1.01 -15.87 -25.82
N TYR A 725 -2.16 -15.21 -25.74
CA TYR A 725 -3.26 -15.35 -26.70
C TYR A 725 -3.71 -13.99 -27.20
N PHE A 726 -3.91 -13.86 -28.51
CA PHE A 726 -4.54 -12.67 -29.06
C PHE A 726 -5.35 -12.95 -30.33
N ASN A 727 -6.23 -12.01 -30.66
CA ASN A 727 -6.99 -12.01 -31.90
C ASN A 727 -6.61 -10.77 -32.71
N THR A 728 -6.14 -10.97 -33.95
CA THR A 728 -5.96 -9.86 -34.88
C THR A 728 -7.30 -9.21 -35.21
N SER A 729 -7.28 -7.90 -35.48
CA SER A 729 -8.47 -7.15 -35.86
C SER A 729 -9.03 -7.65 -37.20
N SER A 730 -10.36 -7.53 -37.36
CA SER A 730 -11.02 -7.75 -38.66
C SER A 730 -11.02 -6.51 -39.55
N VAL A 731 -10.61 -5.37 -39.00
CA VAL A 731 -10.50 -4.08 -39.68
C VAL A 731 -9.03 -3.87 -40.00
N VAL A 732 -8.73 -3.68 -41.29
CA VAL A 732 -7.37 -3.36 -41.75
C VAL A 732 -7.12 -1.89 -41.54
N ASP A 733 -6.00 -1.58 -40.89
CA ASP A 733 -5.53 -0.21 -40.77
C ASP A 733 -4.64 0.17 -41.95
N GLU A 734 -4.99 1.25 -42.63
CA GLU A 734 -4.24 1.83 -43.74
C GLU A 734 -3.83 3.28 -43.44
N THR A 735 -4.11 3.76 -42.22
CA THR A 735 -3.84 5.15 -41.81
C THR A 735 -2.54 5.17 -41.03
N ALA A 736 -1.68 6.13 -41.34
CA ALA A 736 -0.46 6.34 -40.56
C ALA A 736 -0.80 7.16 -39.30
N PRO A 737 -0.03 7.01 -38.21
CA PRO A 737 -0.23 7.80 -37.00
C PRO A 737 -0.09 9.31 -37.32
N GLU A 738 -0.97 10.13 -36.77
CA GLU A 738 -0.80 11.59 -36.82
C GLU A 738 0.35 11.98 -35.88
N LEU A 739 1.33 12.72 -36.37
CA LEU A 739 2.41 13.30 -35.56
C LEU A 739 1.97 14.67 -35.04
N LEU A 740 1.78 14.75 -33.73
CA LEU A 740 1.28 15.91 -33.00
C LEU A 740 2.36 16.48 -32.08
N ASN A 741 2.32 17.80 -31.90
CA ASN A 741 3.18 18.56 -30.99
C ASN A 741 4.69 18.20 -31.00
N LEU A 742 5.28 18.06 -32.21
CA LEU A 742 6.72 17.89 -32.35
C LEU A 742 7.45 19.15 -31.85
N ASP A 743 8.29 18.99 -30.83
CA ASP A 743 9.15 20.04 -30.30
C ASP A 743 10.61 19.58 -30.13
N ALA A 744 11.52 20.55 -30.06
CA ALA A 744 12.95 20.30 -29.86
C ALA A 744 13.60 21.41 -29.01
N GLU A 745 14.11 21.00 -27.84
CA GLU A 745 14.80 21.86 -26.87
C GLU A 745 16.31 21.59 -26.87
N VAL A 746 17.13 22.64 -26.90
CA VAL A 746 18.58 22.53 -26.69
C VAL A 746 18.89 22.61 -25.20
N LEU A 747 19.53 21.58 -24.66
CA LEU A 747 20.01 21.54 -23.28
C LEU A 747 21.33 22.30 -23.14
N ASP A 748 21.65 22.73 -21.91
CA ASP A 748 22.84 23.56 -21.59
C ASP A 748 24.19 22.92 -21.99
N ASP A 749 24.22 21.60 -22.18
CA ASP A 749 25.41 20.85 -22.60
C ASP A 749 25.48 20.58 -24.11
N GLY A 750 24.55 21.12 -24.90
CA GLY A 750 24.49 20.96 -26.35
C GLY A 750 23.80 19.68 -26.82
N ARG A 751 23.13 18.94 -25.94
CA ARG A 751 22.17 17.89 -26.32
C ARG A 751 20.85 18.52 -26.79
N ILE A 752 20.08 17.78 -27.58
CA ILE A 752 18.73 18.17 -27.99
C ILE A 752 17.75 17.18 -27.39
N ARG A 753 16.78 17.65 -26.62
CA ARG A 753 15.58 16.87 -26.25
C ARG A 753 14.54 17.07 -27.35
N VAL A 754 14.03 15.99 -27.90
CA VAL A 754 12.99 15.96 -28.93
C VAL A 754 11.79 15.24 -28.38
N THR A 755 10.61 15.85 -28.46
CA THR A 755 9.36 15.27 -27.97
C THR A 755 8.29 15.34 -29.06
N TRP A 756 7.43 14.33 -29.13
CA TRP A 756 6.26 14.33 -29.99
C TRP A 756 5.21 13.35 -29.49
N TYR A 757 3.97 13.54 -29.91
CA TYR A 757 2.85 12.66 -29.58
C TYR A 757 2.26 12.05 -30.85
N THR A 758 1.74 10.84 -30.79
CA THR A 758 1.05 10.18 -31.90
C THR A 758 -0.40 9.85 -31.58
N SER A 759 -1.28 9.88 -32.60
CA SER A 759 -2.70 9.54 -32.43
C SER A 759 -2.94 8.10 -31.94
N GLU A 760 -1.97 7.22 -32.15
CA GLU A 760 -1.96 5.81 -31.78
C GLU A 760 -0.54 5.34 -31.48
N SER A 761 -0.38 4.18 -30.83
CA SER A 761 0.94 3.68 -30.46
C SER A 761 1.81 3.48 -31.69
N ALA A 762 3.03 4.02 -31.65
CA ALA A 762 3.88 4.09 -32.83
C ALA A 762 5.36 3.85 -32.53
N THR A 763 6.13 3.51 -33.57
CA THR A 763 7.60 3.39 -33.50
C THR A 763 8.25 4.76 -33.39
N GLU A 764 9.54 4.76 -33.04
CA GLU A 764 10.35 5.97 -32.97
C GLU A 764 11.51 5.88 -33.96
N THR A 765 11.67 6.88 -34.81
CA THR A 765 12.92 7.05 -35.56
C THR A 765 13.25 8.53 -35.59
N VAL A 766 14.42 8.89 -35.08
CA VAL A 766 14.93 10.27 -35.15
C VAL A 766 16.17 10.27 -36.03
N SER A 767 16.19 11.17 -37.02
CA SER A 767 17.33 11.32 -37.91
C SER A 767 17.77 12.78 -38.05
N ILE A 768 19.08 12.98 -38.22
CA ILE A 768 19.69 14.27 -38.53
C ILE A 768 20.42 14.16 -39.86
N ALA A 769 20.11 15.06 -40.80
CA ALA A 769 20.72 15.08 -42.14
C ALA A 769 20.67 13.71 -42.87
N GLY A 770 19.61 12.93 -42.64
CA GLY A 770 19.41 11.59 -43.21
C GLY A 770 20.21 10.46 -42.54
N THR A 771 20.81 10.71 -41.38
CA THR A 771 21.43 9.69 -40.53
C THR A 771 20.53 9.42 -39.34
N THR A 772 20.06 8.18 -39.17
CA THR A 772 19.31 7.74 -37.99
C THR A 772 20.21 7.79 -36.76
N ILE A 773 19.76 8.51 -35.73
CA ILE A 773 20.46 8.67 -34.45
C ILE A 773 19.71 7.99 -33.29
N HIS A 774 18.43 7.70 -33.47
CA HIS A 774 17.59 6.94 -32.55
C HIS A 774 16.62 6.10 -33.36
N GLU A 775 16.38 4.88 -32.89
CA GLU A 775 15.38 3.98 -33.45
C GLU A 775 14.83 3.11 -32.32
N ASP A 776 13.51 3.14 -32.16
CA ASP A 776 12.73 2.15 -31.42
C ASP A 776 11.73 1.53 -32.39
N GLU A 777 11.95 0.26 -32.72
CA GLU A 777 11.16 -0.46 -33.72
C GLU A 777 9.78 -0.90 -33.20
N PHE A 778 9.44 -0.64 -31.92
CA PHE A 778 8.25 -1.18 -31.28
C PHE A 778 7.16 -0.13 -31.05
N ALA A 779 6.04 -0.30 -31.76
CA ALA A 779 4.87 0.56 -31.66
C ALA A 779 4.06 0.32 -30.37
N THR A 780 4.60 0.78 -29.25
CA THR A 780 4.09 0.50 -27.88
C THR A 780 3.45 1.73 -27.23
N LYS A 781 3.97 2.93 -27.47
CA LYS A 781 3.59 4.18 -26.80
C LYS A 781 3.10 5.24 -27.76
N LYS A 782 2.33 6.19 -27.26
CA LYS A 782 1.86 7.38 -27.99
C LYS A 782 2.68 8.64 -27.69
N ASN A 783 3.21 8.73 -26.48
CA ASN A 783 4.06 9.83 -26.05
C ASN A 783 5.54 9.44 -26.26
N HIS A 784 6.29 10.28 -26.95
CA HIS A 784 7.66 10.00 -27.35
C HIS A 784 8.62 11.10 -26.89
N GLU A 785 9.75 10.70 -26.30
CA GLU A 785 10.87 11.58 -25.95
C GLU A 785 12.19 10.91 -26.34
N PHE A 786 13.09 11.68 -26.97
CA PHE A 786 14.47 11.27 -27.20
C PHE A 786 15.43 12.42 -26.90
N ILE A 787 16.51 12.14 -26.17
CA ILE A 787 17.58 13.11 -25.90
C ILE A 787 18.84 12.67 -26.66
N THR A 788 19.32 13.53 -27.57
CA THR A 788 20.50 13.25 -28.38
C THR A 788 21.80 13.23 -27.56
N GLU A 789 22.89 12.74 -28.16
CA GLU A 789 24.24 13.10 -27.72
C GLU A 789 24.49 14.61 -27.90
N ALA A 790 25.52 15.15 -27.24
CA ALA A 790 25.87 16.55 -27.34
C ALA A 790 26.52 16.87 -28.69
N TYR A 791 25.99 17.85 -29.41
CA TYR A 791 26.50 18.25 -30.73
C TYR A 791 27.19 19.62 -30.72
N ALA A 792 27.94 19.90 -31.78
CA ALA A 792 28.60 21.18 -31.99
C ALA A 792 27.59 22.33 -32.14
N ASN A 793 28.06 23.58 -31.97
CA ASN A 793 27.22 24.74 -32.28
C ASN A 793 26.89 24.76 -33.78
N GLY A 794 25.60 24.85 -34.12
CA GLY A 794 25.14 24.69 -35.49
C GLY A 794 23.62 24.67 -35.62
N VAL A 795 23.14 24.61 -36.87
CA VAL A 795 21.72 24.42 -37.18
C VAL A 795 21.52 22.99 -37.64
N TYR A 796 20.61 22.28 -37.00
CA TYR A 796 20.28 20.89 -37.28
C TYR A 796 18.82 20.77 -37.69
N GLU A 797 18.55 19.96 -38.71
CA GLU A 797 17.20 19.57 -39.11
C GLU A 797 16.99 18.14 -38.64
N LEU A 798 16.10 17.99 -37.66
CA LEU A 798 15.67 16.69 -37.13
C LEU A 798 14.43 16.26 -37.90
N VAL A 799 14.41 15.00 -38.31
CA VAL A 799 13.23 14.35 -38.88
C VAL A 799 12.83 13.22 -37.94
N VAL A 800 11.59 13.26 -37.47
CA VAL A 800 10.97 12.16 -36.74
C VAL A 800 10.08 11.37 -37.69
N GLU A 801 10.22 10.05 -37.67
CA GLU A 801 9.34 9.12 -38.38
C GLU A 801 8.70 8.19 -37.35
N SER A 802 7.40 8.01 -37.45
CA SER A 802 6.62 7.11 -36.59
C SER A 802 5.73 6.25 -37.47
N ALA A 803 5.77 4.95 -37.24
CA ALA A 803 4.93 3.97 -37.90
C ALA A 803 4.02 3.28 -36.88
N ASP A 804 2.78 3.02 -37.27
CA ASP A 804 1.92 2.13 -36.49
C ASP A 804 2.45 0.68 -36.53
N ALA A 805 1.86 -0.20 -35.73
CA ALA A 805 2.20 -1.62 -35.77
C ALA A 805 1.90 -2.29 -37.14
N SER A 806 1.06 -1.69 -38.00
CA SER A 806 0.77 -2.18 -39.36
C SER A 806 1.85 -1.77 -40.38
N GLY A 807 2.78 -0.91 -40.00
CA GLY A 807 3.84 -0.36 -40.85
C GLY A 807 3.42 0.88 -41.66
N ASN A 808 2.28 1.49 -41.35
CA ASN A 808 1.85 2.77 -41.94
C ASN A 808 2.68 3.89 -41.31
N LEU A 809 3.49 4.58 -42.11
CA LEU A 809 4.49 5.55 -41.64
C LEU A 809 4.08 7.00 -41.93
N ASN A 810 4.29 7.87 -40.96
CA ASN A 810 4.24 9.32 -41.10
C ASN A 810 5.57 9.96 -40.65
N GLN A 811 5.85 11.16 -41.13
CA GLN A 811 7.08 11.88 -40.77
C GLN A 811 6.83 13.38 -40.56
N SER A 812 7.60 13.98 -39.67
CA SER A 812 7.62 15.43 -39.42
C SER A 812 9.07 15.89 -39.20
N SER A 813 9.32 17.19 -39.32
CA SER A 813 10.68 17.73 -39.20
C SER A 813 10.70 19.05 -38.46
N ILE A 814 11.72 19.26 -37.64
CA ILE A 814 11.95 20.49 -36.89
C ILE A 814 13.40 20.96 -37.03
N SER A 815 13.62 22.26 -37.13
CA SER A 815 14.96 22.85 -37.18
C SER A 815 15.32 23.45 -35.83
N VAL A 816 16.46 23.04 -35.27
CA VAL A 816 16.97 23.53 -33.98
C VAL A 816 18.35 24.16 -34.16
N THR A 817 18.66 25.18 -33.36
CA THR A 817 19.97 25.85 -33.39
C THR A 817 20.66 25.69 -32.04
N ILE A 818 21.85 25.10 -32.03
CA ILE A 818 22.69 24.93 -30.84
C ILE A 818 23.67 26.09 -30.75
N GLU A 819 23.58 26.88 -29.67
CA GLU A 819 24.50 27.97 -29.35
C GLU A 819 24.93 27.88 -27.88
N VAL A 820 25.87 26.98 -27.56
CA VAL A 820 26.41 26.83 -26.20
C VAL A 820 27.63 27.73 -26.00
N ASP A 821 27.77 28.34 -24.81
CA ASP A 821 28.87 29.24 -24.45
C ASP A 821 30.22 28.51 -24.30
N GLY A 822 31.16 28.74 -25.24
CA GLY A 822 32.50 28.15 -25.25
C GLY A 822 32.94 27.69 -26.64
N ASP A 823 34.20 27.27 -26.79
CA ASP A 823 34.65 26.56 -28.00
C ASP A 823 34.09 25.13 -27.91
N ASN A 824 32.89 24.91 -28.44
CA ASN A 824 32.24 23.60 -28.43
C ASN A 824 32.97 22.65 -29.40
N THR A 825 33.82 21.78 -28.85
CA THR A 825 34.59 20.78 -29.63
C THR A 825 33.82 19.49 -29.88
N ASN A 826 32.53 19.44 -29.56
CA ASN A 826 31.71 18.25 -29.78
C ASN A 826 31.63 17.91 -31.28
N PRO A 827 31.50 16.63 -31.63
CA PRO A 827 31.40 16.22 -33.02
C PRO A 827 30.12 16.77 -33.66
N ASN A 828 30.17 17.00 -34.98
CA ASN A 828 28.94 17.05 -35.76
C ASN A 828 28.40 15.62 -35.90
N PRO A 829 27.07 15.43 -36.01
CA PRO A 829 26.50 14.15 -36.35
C PRO A 829 27.07 13.73 -37.71
N THR A 830 28.00 12.78 -37.69
CA THR A 830 28.64 12.22 -38.88
C THR A 830 28.30 10.75 -39.01
N ASN A 831 28.13 10.33 -40.25
CA ASN A 831 27.96 8.95 -40.67
C ASN A 831 28.96 8.03 -39.94
N PRO A 832 28.54 6.94 -39.28
CA PRO A 832 29.44 6.03 -38.55
C PRO A 832 30.54 5.39 -39.44
N ASN A 833 30.43 5.55 -40.77
CA ASN A 833 31.29 4.92 -41.77
C ASN A 833 32.30 5.83 -42.47
N ASP A 834 32.48 7.10 -42.06
CA ASP A 834 33.50 7.96 -42.69
C ASP A 834 34.72 8.19 -41.80
N THR A 835 35.57 7.16 -41.69
CA THR A 835 36.94 7.31 -41.18
C THR A 835 37.93 7.27 -42.33
N THR A 836 38.46 8.44 -42.68
CA THR A 836 39.74 8.56 -43.38
C THR A 836 40.77 9.16 -42.43
N ASP A 837 41.33 8.33 -41.55
CA ASP A 837 42.76 8.37 -41.21
C ASP A 837 43.13 7.14 -40.37
N GLY A 838 44.25 6.51 -40.73
CA GLY A 838 44.68 5.24 -40.16
C GLY A 838 45.50 5.41 -38.88
N ASP A 839 45.16 4.62 -37.86
CA ASP A 839 46.11 4.04 -36.93
C ASP A 839 45.54 2.72 -36.37
N ASP A 840 46.37 1.67 -36.36
CA ASP A 840 46.00 0.33 -35.90
C ASP A 840 45.96 0.30 -34.35
N GLY A 841 44.77 0.15 -33.77
CA GLY A 841 44.55 -0.11 -32.35
C GLY A 841 43.14 -0.64 -32.10
N GLU A 842 43.06 -1.89 -31.66
CA GLU A 842 41.88 -2.69 -31.26
C GLU A 842 40.51 -2.00 -31.30
N GLN A 843 39.69 -2.40 -32.29
CA GLN A 843 38.25 -2.16 -32.27
C GLN A 843 37.60 -2.90 -31.10
N THR A 844 37.33 -2.20 -30.02
CA THR A 844 36.19 -2.49 -29.16
C THR A 844 35.01 -1.72 -29.72
N SER A 845 34.18 -2.40 -30.53
CA SER A 845 32.83 -1.93 -30.83
C SER A 845 32.07 -1.83 -29.51
N SER A 846 31.91 -0.63 -28.97
CA SER A 846 30.96 -0.36 -27.91
C SER A 846 29.56 -0.39 -28.51
N SER A 847 29.03 -1.59 -28.72
CA SER A 847 27.59 -1.82 -28.77
C SER A 847 27.06 -1.67 -27.34
N VAL A 848 26.97 -0.41 -26.90
CA VAL A 848 26.14 -0.03 -25.76
C VAL A 848 25.11 0.89 -26.38
N SER A 849 24.08 0.28 -26.96
CA SER A 849 22.76 0.90 -26.95
C SER A 849 22.44 1.10 -25.47
N SER A 850 22.51 2.35 -25.02
CA SER A 850 22.03 2.71 -23.69
C SER A 850 20.55 2.42 -23.67
N GLY A 851 20.19 1.33 -23.00
CA GLY A 851 18.82 0.94 -22.78
C GLY A 851 18.02 2.04 -22.07
N VAL A 852 16.77 2.14 -22.51
CA VAL A 852 15.58 2.32 -21.69
C VAL A 852 15.38 3.70 -21.07
N VAL A 853 14.65 4.53 -21.81
CA VAL A 853 13.68 5.52 -21.34
C VAL A 853 12.48 5.37 -22.29
N GLN A 854 11.23 5.07 -21.96
CA GLN A 854 10.46 4.78 -20.75
C GLN A 854 9.18 4.10 -21.30
N ILE A 855 8.74 2.99 -20.70
CA ILE A 855 7.35 2.50 -20.77
C ILE A 855 6.88 2.46 -19.31
N GLY A 856 5.65 2.88 -19.00
CA GLY A 856 5.13 2.94 -17.63
C GLY A 856 5.17 1.58 -16.89
N ILE A 857 5.18 0.47 -17.64
CA ILE A 857 5.36 -0.90 -17.11
C ILE A 857 6.85 -1.22 -16.85
N LEU A 858 7.77 -0.64 -17.63
CA LEU A 858 9.21 -0.84 -17.53
C LEU A 858 9.88 -0.04 -16.41
N ILE A 859 9.29 1.07 -15.94
CA ILE A 859 9.84 1.83 -14.81
C ILE A 859 9.76 1.00 -13.51
N THR A 860 8.67 0.26 -13.32
CA THR A 860 8.55 -0.79 -12.28
C THR A 860 9.70 -1.81 -12.37
N VAL A 861 10.00 -2.26 -13.59
CA VAL A 861 11.08 -3.22 -13.86
C VAL A 861 12.47 -2.59 -13.69
N LEU A 862 12.63 -1.31 -13.98
CA LEU A 862 13.87 -0.55 -13.77
C LEU A 862 14.16 -0.38 -12.28
N VAL A 863 13.16 -0.14 -11.44
CA VAL A 863 13.31 -0.13 -9.98
C VAL A 863 13.72 -1.51 -9.47
N LEU A 864 13.08 -2.58 -9.98
CA LEU A 864 13.46 -3.97 -9.70
C LEU A 864 14.92 -4.25 -10.15
N LEU A 865 15.34 -3.79 -11.33
CA LEU A 865 16.68 -4.01 -11.90
C LEU A 865 17.78 -3.13 -11.29
N ILE A 866 17.48 -1.89 -10.87
CA ILE A 866 18.44 -1.04 -10.16
C ILE A 866 18.77 -1.65 -8.79
N ALA A 867 17.78 -2.26 -8.12
CA ALA A 867 18.02 -3.07 -6.92
C ALA A 867 18.98 -4.25 -7.23
N PHE A 868 18.81 -4.94 -8.36
CA PHE A 868 19.70 -6.04 -8.79
C PHE A 868 21.12 -5.60 -9.15
N ILE A 869 21.30 -4.42 -9.76
CA ILE A 869 22.60 -3.98 -10.26
C ILE A 869 23.45 -3.30 -9.18
N ARG A 870 22.85 -2.59 -8.21
CA ARG A 870 23.61 -1.82 -7.20
C ARG A 870 24.44 -2.68 -6.24
N VAL A 871 24.11 -3.95 -6.06
CA VAL A 871 24.78 -4.81 -5.06
C VAL A 871 25.93 -5.63 -5.65
N ARG A 872 25.95 -5.90 -6.97
CA ARG A 872 26.91 -6.84 -7.55
C ARG A 872 28.27 -6.25 -7.95
N ASN A 873 28.40 -4.92 -7.99
CA ASN A 873 29.66 -4.22 -8.31
C ASN A 873 30.38 -3.63 -7.08
N GLY A 874 30.05 -4.08 -5.87
CA GLY A 874 30.83 -3.78 -4.67
C GLY A 874 32.19 -4.50 -4.67
N GLU A 875 33.10 -4.12 -5.58
CA GLU A 875 34.52 -4.36 -5.36
C GLU A 875 35.01 -3.42 -4.26
N ASP A 876 35.60 -4.01 -3.21
CA ASP A 876 36.32 -3.34 -2.13
C ASP A 876 37.18 -2.17 -2.63
N GLY A 877 36.78 -0.95 -2.30
CA GLY A 877 37.52 0.26 -2.65
C GLY A 877 37.24 1.40 -1.67
N ASP A 878 38.15 1.55 -0.69
CA ASP A 878 38.33 2.77 0.10
C ASP A 878 38.13 4.02 -0.79
N ASP A 879 37.07 4.81 -0.55
CA ASP A 879 37.13 6.24 -0.82
C ASP A 879 36.34 7.03 0.23
N LYS A 880 37.12 7.60 1.15
CA LYS A 880 36.74 8.80 1.90
C LYS A 880 36.45 9.93 0.90
N TRP A 881 35.54 10.85 1.22
CA TRP A 881 35.78 12.30 1.34
C TRP A 881 34.46 13.09 1.24
N VAL A 882 34.12 13.74 2.37
CA VAL A 882 33.55 15.11 2.57
C VAL A 882 32.24 15.50 1.92
#